data_AF-A0A970WHS7-F1
#
_entry.id   AF-A0A970WHS7-F1
#
_cell.length_a   1.000
_cell.length_b   1.000
_cell.length_c   1.000
_cell.angle_alpha   90.00
_cell.angle_beta   90.00
_cell.angle_gamma   90.00
#
_symmetry.space_group_name_H-M   'P 1'
#
loop_
_entity.id
_entity.type
_entity.pdbx_description
1 polymer ?
#
loop_
_entity_poly.entity_id
_entity_poly.type
_entity_poly.pdbx_seq_one_letter_code
_entity_poly.pdbx_strand_id
1 'polypeptide(L)'
;MMTSRKTIQTLRDRNQSKKLRSRDRGRKLLLEMLEDRRLLASLWVNDNWNLVADNGTVGVLDANDVIDNLNDHNPATVTKIIGTDLVFGTVTTGTVTGALPGGTTIQSAVTAASSPDTINVLEGAYTGAVYLDSTKTNVTLQSSGGAGATAITGPFINMSVGGGSRRALVGIDANGATIDGFTINCDSSTTQKNVMYVAGSSVQILNNTVTAAAPGSSNPSNPDYGILVAHANALTPATGVTISGNTVHGFSGGTAIMFGGTYYAQNGTAQNNTVYNNAQYGIAVDRAPNTTVVNNNVYGNISAGIYIRNSGTRSVAGTVVELNNVHDNPGSGVRLNGSGVAISGVTVQQNAVTTNTTGISVEGILGTGVAANNNIIASNTTGVSNATTTVFDAQNNWWGTVNGPSDPLGTLEMPENPGATVAQMLNAVPAVGLGNAVTENVDYYPWLLPTPVWVDDDWAGTTPGSDPDGGGLATAFGFDAFDTITNALAAVADPGTMYVLNGTYGETLDATGKVLTVNAGSTSAALATAGQVTVSGLTLDNAVNPDTLEIDLNGTLSTDFDQWSVGGAVALGSANLSLTLGFAPSPGDSFKIIDKTVAGAVGGTFNLLPEGKVFSAGGYTFQITYQGGDGNDVVLTTLDAANPVLNGTPAGDYFYVQISGSNLEVYQDTSTTPITKILDVVFTSLQSLTINGLAATDRLTVNFSPSSPIPPNGITFDAGADGAGISLLGNGNTAVYTPDASTTGKGSVVVDGRTIAFDGLQPLDISGMASATITPPLAGANDTLTLTDGLAFFTPATNAIRVTGTTGDPTKGDGFGTPIETVAFFNNNLVVVDTTVLDGADTITIASANLSHANDRLKIETGSGSDDVTINGAATFLGDGGALVDIEIDTQAIAFNGGTLTSSGGTVDLDANNGAITNLDGTVDVVTATLSAAAGTGIDLDTTVTTVSAGVTGNGGILIDESDGVTLTSVTTNNGSITVNAGGTIVATYVASLTDADANDISLTASGAASNINVTTINAG
;
A
#
# COMPACT_ATOMS: atom_id res chain seq x y z
N MET A 1 -47.94 1.47 -3.92
CA MET A 1 -48.45 0.85 -5.16
C MET A 1 -47.33 -0.06 -5.71
N MET A 2 -47.26 -1.34 -5.34
CA MET A 2 -47.83 -2.53 -6.03
C MET A 2 -47.42 -2.61 -7.53
N THR A 3 -46.80 -3.65 -8.13
CA THR A 3 -46.32 -5.01 -7.74
C THR A 3 -45.65 -5.68 -8.96
N SER A 4 -44.42 -6.17 -8.84
CA SER A 4 -43.92 -7.54 -9.17
C SER A 4 -44.59 -8.45 -10.24
N ARG A 5 -43.81 -9.02 -11.19
CA ARG A 5 -43.46 -10.47 -11.35
C ARG A 5 -43.08 -10.92 -12.79
N LYS A 6 -42.11 -11.86 -12.82
CA LYS A 6 -41.58 -12.77 -13.88
C LYS A 6 -42.63 -13.42 -14.81
N THR A 7 -42.23 -13.88 -16.02
CA THR A 7 -41.98 -15.32 -16.38
C THR A 7 -41.89 -15.57 -17.91
N ILE A 8 -41.03 -16.54 -18.27
CA ILE A 8 -40.70 -17.22 -19.55
C ILE A 8 -41.90 -17.91 -20.23
N GLN A 9 -41.95 -17.97 -21.58
CA GLN A 9 -42.57 -19.10 -22.31
C GLN A 9 -42.07 -19.28 -23.77
N THR A 10 -42.01 -20.54 -24.20
CA THR A 10 -41.41 -21.10 -25.42
C THR A 10 -42.47 -21.59 -26.46
N LEU A 11 -41.99 -21.87 -27.70
CA LEU A 11 -42.46 -22.87 -28.71
C LEU A 11 -43.48 -22.53 -29.84
N ARG A 12 -43.08 -22.95 -31.08
CA ARG A 12 -43.86 -23.47 -32.24
C ARG A 12 -44.73 -22.47 -33.03
N ASP A 13 -44.96 -22.55 -34.35
CA ASP A 13 -44.59 -23.44 -35.46
C ASP A 13 -45.11 -22.83 -36.79
N ARG A 14 -44.45 -23.15 -37.91
CA ARG A 14 -45.02 -23.50 -39.24
C ARG A 14 -45.80 -22.49 -40.12
N ASN A 15 -45.18 -22.29 -41.29
CA ASN A 15 -45.71 -22.47 -42.65
C ASN A 15 -46.74 -21.48 -43.24
N GLN A 16 -46.30 -20.70 -44.22
CA GLN A 16 -46.98 -20.66 -45.52
C GLN A 16 -45.98 -20.60 -46.70
N SER A 17 -45.94 -21.71 -47.45
CA SER A 17 -45.51 -21.79 -48.85
C SER A 17 -46.66 -22.43 -49.65
N LYS A 18 -47.01 -21.83 -50.80
CA LYS A 18 -47.87 -22.31 -51.92
C LYS A 18 -48.00 -21.11 -52.88
N LYS A 19 -47.73 -21.12 -54.19
CA LYS A 19 -47.73 -22.10 -55.29
C LYS A 19 -46.70 -21.60 -56.32
N LEU A 20 -45.96 -22.45 -57.03
CA LEU A 20 -46.38 -22.96 -58.35
C LEU A 20 -45.67 -24.31 -58.64
N ARG A 21 -46.48 -25.32 -58.98
CA ARG A 21 -46.09 -26.59 -59.65
C ARG A 21 -46.13 -26.29 -61.16
N SER A 22 -45.34 -26.89 -62.06
CA SER A 22 -45.47 -28.30 -62.47
C SER A 22 -44.66 -28.57 -63.75
N ARG A 23 -44.16 -29.82 -63.90
CA ARG A 23 -43.67 -30.53 -65.10
C ARG A 23 -42.16 -30.44 -65.39
N ASP A 24 -41.39 -31.38 -64.86
CA ASP A 24 -40.99 -32.52 -65.69
C ASP A 24 -40.57 -33.75 -64.86
N ARG A 25 -41.07 -34.92 -65.26
CA ARG A 25 -40.74 -36.23 -64.67
C ARG A 25 -39.83 -36.95 -65.66
N GLY A 26 -38.55 -37.06 -65.31
CA GLY A 26 -37.59 -37.94 -65.96
C GLY A 26 -36.38 -38.14 -65.05
N ARG A 27 -36.33 -39.26 -64.33
CA ARG A 27 -35.21 -39.63 -63.47
C ARG A 27 -33.92 -39.74 -64.31
N LYS A 28 -32.96 -38.87 -64.03
CA LYS A 28 -31.55 -39.26 -63.91
C LYS A 28 -31.10 -38.76 -62.54
N LEU A 29 -30.62 -39.68 -61.70
CA LEU A 29 -29.86 -39.32 -60.51
C LEU A 29 -28.66 -38.49 -61.00
N LEU A 30 -28.74 -37.15 -60.88
CA LEU A 30 -27.53 -36.36 -60.78
C LEU A 30 -27.12 -36.49 -59.32
N LEU A 31 -26.23 -37.46 -59.10
CA LEU A 31 -25.28 -37.40 -58.02
C LEU A 31 -24.69 -35.98 -58.09
N GLU A 32 -25.01 -35.13 -57.11
CA GLU A 32 -24.23 -33.92 -56.87
C GLU A 32 -22.79 -34.42 -56.79
N MET A 33 -21.96 -34.04 -57.77
CA MET A 33 -20.55 -34.36 -57.69
C MET A 33 -20.09 -33.78 -56.37
N LEU A 34 -19.54 -34.63 -55.50
CA LEU A 34 -18.66 -34.15 -54.45
C LEU A 34 -17.64 -33.27 -55.18
N GLU A 35 -17.75 -31.95 -55.07
CA GLU A 35 -16.65 -31.07 -55.43
C GLU A 35 -15.45 -31.57 -54.64
N ASP A 36 -14.36 -31.81 -55.36
CA ASP A 36 -13.10 -32.37 -54.86
C ASP A 36 -12.71 -31.72 -53.54
N ARG A 37 -13.03 -32.38 -52.41
CA ARG A 37 -12.35 -32.14 -51.15
C ARG A 37 -10.99 -32.80 -51.25
N ARG A 38 -10.11 -32.24 -52.08
CA ARG A 38 -8.69 -32.56 -52.03
C ARG A 38 -8.20 -32.09 -50.66
N LEU A 39 -7.63 -33.01 -49.88
CA LEU A 39 -6.91 -32.67 -48.65
C LEU A 39 -5.81 -31.66 -49.01
N LEU A 40 -5.62 -30.65 -48.15
CA LEU A 40 -4.53 -29.67 -48.28
C LEU A 40 -3.22 -30.44 -48.48
N ALA A 41 -2.50 -30.16 -49.56
CA ALA A 41 -1.27 -30.88 -49.86
C ALA A 41 -0.06 -30.09 -49.35
N SER A 42 0.91 -30.79 -48.77
CA SER A 42 2.24 -30.26 -48.48
C SER A 42 3.22 -30.67 -49.57
N LEU A 43 3.74 -29.69 -50.29
CA LEU A 43 4.79 -29.86 -51.29
C LEU A 43 6.15 -29.63 -50.61
N TRP A 44 7.18 -30.34 -51.07
CA TRP A 44 8.53 -30.26 -50.50
C TRP A 44 9.54 -29.99 -51.61
N VAL A 45 10.39 -28.99 -51.42
CA VAL A 45 11.43 -28.58 -52.37
C VAL A 45 12.78 -28.66 -51.67
N ASN A 46 13.76 -29.32 -52.28
CA ASN A 46 15.15 -29.26 -51.83
C ASN A 46 16.08 -29.01 -53.03
N ASP A 47 17.14 -28.23 -52.87
CA ASP A 47 18.13 -28.03 -53.94
C ASP A 47 19.05 -29.25 -54.11
N ASN A 48 19.17 -30.08 -53.07
CA ASN A 48 20.24 -31.07 -52.99
C ASN A 48 19.86 -32.49 -52.51
N TRP A 49 18.58 -32.91 -52.43
CA TRP A 49 18.13 -34.22 -51.90
C TRP A 49 19.15 -35.38 -51.90
N ASN A 50 19.20 -36.14 -50.81
CA ASN A 50 19.96 -37.38 -50.70
C ASN A 50 19.08 -38.61 -50.96
N LEU A 51 19.51 -39.52 -51.84
CA LEU A 51 18.80 -40.79 -52.07
C LEU A 51 19.15 -41.82 -51.00
N VAL A 52 18.13 -42.28 -50.28
CA VAL A 52 18.23 -43.26 -49.18
C VAL A 52 18.02 -44.68 -49.69
N ALA A 53 17.04 -44.89 -50.57
CA ALA A 53 16.74 -46.20 -51.14
C ALA A 53 16.17 -46.09 -52.55
N ASP A 54 16.76 -46.85 -53.48
CA ASP A 54 16.31 -47.06 -54.86
C ASP A 54 15.39 -48.30 -54.87
N ASN A 55 14.09 -48.07 -54.64
CA ASN A 55 13.08 -49.12 -54.48
C ASN A 55 12.20 -49.28 -55.72
N GLY A 56 12.28 -48.34 -56.66
CA GLY A 56 11.57 -48.37 -57.93
C GLY A 56 12.38 -49.08 -59.01
N THR A 57 12.55 -48.44 -60.17
CA THR A 57 13.38 -49.00 -61.25
C THR A 57 14.85 -48.75 -60.93
N VAL A 58 15.57 -49.82 -60.58
CA VAL A 58 17.02 -49.77 -60.26
C VAL A 58 17.79 -48.88 -61.23
N GLY A 59 18.44 -47.85 -60.69
CA GLY A 59 19.27 -46.89 -61.42
C GLY A 59 18.50 -45.69 -61.99
N VAL A 60 17.21 -45.51 -61.68
CA VAL A 60 16.36 -44.43 -62.19
C VAL A 60 15.61 -43.79 -61.02
N LEU A 61 15.67 -42.46 -60.91
CA LEU A 61 14.86 -41.72 -59.92
C LEU A 61 13.38 -41.76 -60.33
N ASP A 62 12.62 -42.69 -59.76
CA ASP A 62 11.20 -42.88 -60.08
C ASP A 62 10.35 -43.21 -58.84
N ALA A 63 9.11 -43.63 -59.07
CA ALA A 63 8.14 -43.79 -57.98
C ALA A 63 8.56 -44.92 -57.01
N ASN A 64 8.37 -44.67 -55.71
CA ASN A 64 8.73 -45.50 -54.55
C ASN A 64 10.17 -45.33 -54.02
N ASP A 65 11.02 -44.59 -54.71
CA ASP A 65 12.34 -44.22 -54.18
C ASP A 65 12.23 -43.32 -52.95
N VAL A 66 13.13 -43.53 -51.99
CA VAL A 66 13.14 -42.82 -50.71
C VAL A 66 14.27 -41.79 -50.72
N ILE A 67 13.94 -40.53 -50.46
CA ILE A 67 14.88 -39.41 -50.38
C ILE A 67 14.81 -38.74 -49.01
N ASP A 68 15.92 -38.16 -48.55
CA ASP A 68 15.99 -37.35 -47.34
C ASP A 68 16.85 -36.09 -47.52
N ASN A 69 16.86 -35.24 -46.49
CA ASN A 69 17.63 -34.00 -46.46
C ASN A 69 18.78 -34.02 -45.46
N LEU A 70 19.33 -35.21 -45.15
CA LEU A 70 20.39 -35.34 -44.15
C LEU A 70 21.74 -34.73 -44.57
N ASN A 71 21.84 -34.28 -45.81
CA ASN A 71 23.00 -33.58 -46.36
C ASN A 71 22.94 -32.04 -46.18
N ASP A 72 21.86 -31.50 -45.60
CA ASP A 72 21.78 -30.10 -45.20
C ASP A 72 22.51 -29.85 -43.87
N HIS A 73 22.98 -28.61 -43.63
CA HIS A 73 23.83 -28.32 -42.46
C HIS A 73 23.04 -28.24 -41.15
N ASN A 74 21.73 -27.97 -41.16
CA ASN A 74 20.94 -27.88 -39.92
C ASN A 74 19.42 -28.19 -40.00
N PRO A 75 18.96 -29.39 -40.45
CA PRO A 75 17.52 -29.63 -40.57
C PRO A 75 16.89 -30.46 -39.45
N ALA A 76 15.58 -30.26 -39.25
CA ALA A 76 14.70 -31.35 -38.79
C ALA A 76 14.63 -32.40 -39.91
N THR A 77 14.83 -33.69 -39.60
CA THR A 77 14.91 -34.75 -40.61
C THR A 77 13.60 -34.89 -41.40
N VAL A 78 13.68 -34.73 -42.72
CA VAL A 78 12.58 -34.91 -43.67
C VAL A 78 12.93 -36.06 -44.59
N THR A 79 12.13 -37.13 -44.52
CA THR A 79 12.20 -38.27 -45.46
C THR A 79 10.92 -38.33 -46.28
N LYS A 80 11.05 -38.51 -47.60
CA LYS A 80 9.95 -38.52 -48.57
C LYS A 80 10.08 -39.66 -49.56
N ILE A 81 8.95 -40.07 -50.13
CA ILE A 81 8.88 -41.13 -51.13
C ILE A 81 8.42 -40.54 -52.46
N ILE A 82 9.24 -40.65 -53.49
CA ILE A 82 8.93 -40.13 -54.84
C ILE A 82 7.64 -40.80 -55.35
N GLY A 83 6.73 -40.00 -55.90
CA GLY A 83 5.45 -40.47 -56.46
C GLY A 83 4.34 -40.71 -55.43
N THR A 84 4.68 -40.84 -54.14
CA THR A 84 3.71 -40.81 -53.02
C THR A 84 3.60 -39.41 -52.44
N ASP A 85 4.74 -38.75 -52.21
CA ASP A 85 4.83 -37.36 -51.77
C ASP A 85 5.03 -36.41 -52.98
N LEU A 86 4.56 -35.17 -52.83
CA LEU A 86 4.81 -34.10 -53.81
C LEU A 86 6.18 -33.46 -53.56
N VAL A 87 7.20 -34.04 -54.18
CA VAL A 87 8.61 -33.61 -54.04
C VAL A 87 9.17 -32.98 -55.32
N PHE A 88 9.98 -31.95 -55.14
CA PHE A 88 10.63 -31.17 -56.20
C PHE A 88 12.09 -30.94 -55.83
N GLY A 89 12.95 -30.75 -56.83
CA GLY A 89 14.38 -30.55 -56.61
C GLY A 89 15.28 -31.48 -57.40
N THR A 90 16.53 -31.57 -56.95
CA THR A 90 17.56 -32.43 -57.54
C THR A 90 18.12 -33.35 -56.47
N VAL A 91 18.25 -34.64 -56.79
CA VAL A 91 19.00 -35.57 -55.96
C VAL A 91 20.48 -35.44 -56.28
N THR A 92 21.30 -35.08 -55.30
CA THR A 92 22.74 -34.80 -55.51
C THR A 92 23.67 -35.83 -54.89
N THR A 93 23.18 -36.63 -53.95
CA THR A 93 23.96 -37.69 -53.27
C THR A 93 23.19 -39.02 -53.24
N GLY A 94 23.90 -40.13 -53.15
CA GLY A 94 23.35 -41.50 -53.17
C GLY A 94 23.78 -42.31 -54.39
N THR A 95 23.14 -43.47 -54.61
CA THR A 95 23.47 -44.38 -55.72
C THR A 95 23.00 -43.90 -57.09
N VAL A 96 22.01 -43.01 -57.15
CA VAL A 96 21.47 -42.37 -58.35
C VAL A 96 21.30 -40.87 -58.07
N THR A 97 21.68 -40.02 -59.02
CA THR A 97 21.55 -38.56 -58.93
C THR A 97 20.81 -38.01 -60.15
N GLY A 98 20.17 -36.85 -60.02
CA GLY A 98 19.43 -36.24 -61.12
C GLY A 98 18.20 -35.44 -60.68
N ALA A 99 17.50 -34.89 -61.67
CA ALA A 99 16.28 -34.11 -61.46
C ALA A 99 15.11 -35.01 -61.04
N LEU A 100 14.33 -34.55 -60.06
CA LEU A 100 13.09 -35.23 -59.69
C LEU A 100 12.00 -35.04 -60.77
N PRO A 101 11.09 -36.03 -60.96
CA PRO A 101 10.04 -35.96 -61.99
C PRO A 101 9.10 -34.75 -61.87
N GLY A 102 8.92 -34.19 -60.66
CA GLY A 102 8.08 -33.01 -60.42
C GLY A 102 8.69 -31.68 -60.92
N GLY A 103 9.98 -31.66 -61.25
CA GLY A 103 10.74 -30.46 -61.61
C GLY A 103 11.75 -30.07 -60.53
N THR A 104 12.66 -29.17 -60.89
CA THR A 104 13.87 -28.86 -60.07
C THR A 104 13.82 -27.54 -59.32
N THR A 105 12.77 -26.72 -59.51
CA THR A 105 12.72 -25.34 -59.01
C THR A 105 11.56 -25.09 -58.06
N ILE A 106 11.65 -24.05 -57.22
CA ILE A 106 10.53 -23.54 -56.43
C ILE A 106 9.33 -23.21 -57.34
N GLN A 107 9.57 -22.61 -58.51
CA GLN A 107 8.49 -22.32 -59.46
C GLN A 107 7.78 -23.58 -59.96
N SER A 108 8.48 -24.72 -60.09
CA SER A 108 7.85 -25.99 -60.46
C SER A 108 6.86 -26.44 -59.39
N ALA A 109 7.23 -26.31 -58.11
CA ALA A 109 6.35 -26.58 -56.98
C ALA A 109 5.16 -25.60 -56.93
N VAL A 110 5.40 -24.30 -57.14
CA VAL A 110 4.32 -23.29 -57.20
C VAL A 110 3.34 -23.60 -58.34
N THR A 111 3.84 -24.03 -59.49
CA THR A 111 3.00 -24.40 -60.64
C THR A 111 2.11 -25.60 -60.30
N ALA A 112 2.66 -26.60 -59.61
CA ALA A 112 1.96 -27.82 -59.19
C ALA A 112 1.00 -27.62 -58.00
N ALA A 113 1.22 -26.60 -57.16
CA ALA A 113 0.39 -26.31 -56.01
C ALA A 113 -1.04 -25.93 -56.41
N SER A 114 -2.02 -26.44 -55.67
CA SER A 114 -3.43 -26.03 -55.71
C SER A 114 -3.73 -25.02 -54.60
N SER A 115 -4.92 -24.42 -54.62
CA SER A 115 -5.37 -23.47 -53.58
C SER A 115 -6.31 -24.13 -52.57
N PRO A 116 -6.05 -24.09 -51.25
CA PRO A 116 -4.83 -23.68 -50.54
C PRO A 116 -3.85 -24.86 -50.35
N ASP A 117 -2.59 -24.73 -50.79
CA ASP A 117 -1.53 -25.70 -50.49
C ASP A 117 -0.35 -25.00 -49.80
N THR A 118 0.49 -25.78 -49.11
CA THR A 118 1.74 -25.30 -48.49
C THR A 118 2.94 -25.88 -49.21
N ILE A 119 3.91 -25.03 -49.57
CA ILE A 119 5.17 -25.39 -50.20
C ILE A 119 6.28 -25.17 -49.18
N ASN A 120 6.87 -26.26 -48.71
CA ASN A 120 8.00 -26.27 -47.79
C ASN A 120 9.29 -26.32 -48.60
N VAL A 121 10.11 -25.27 -48.50
CA VAL A 121 11.43 -25.20 -49.13
C VAL A 121 12.46 -25.49 -48.06
N LEU A 122 13.29 -26.49 -48.27
CA LEU A 122 14.37 -26.86 -47.36
C LEU A 122 15.56 -25.91 -47.48
N GLU A 123 16.47 -25.96 -46.52
CA GLU A 123 17.72 -25.19 -46.53
C GLU A 123 18.42 -25.29 -47.90
N GLY A 124 18.97 -24.19 -48.41
CA GLY A 124 19.64 -24.21 -49.72
C GLY A 124 19.58 -22.91 -50.50
N ALA A 125 20.22 -22.91 -51.66
CA ALA A 125 20.33 -21.77 -52.56
C ALA A 125 19.57 -22.02 -53.87
N TYR A 126 18.41 -21.38 -53.99
CA TYR A 126 17.49 -21.57 -55.10
C TYR A 126 17.62 -20.43 -56.11
N THR A 127 17.97 -20.77 -57.34
CA THR A 127 18.09 -19.79 -58.42
C THR A 127 16.81 -19.74 -59.26
N GLY A 128 16.38 -18.52 -59.60
CA GLY A 128 15.25 -18.27 -60.48
C GLY A 128 14.11 -17.50 -59.80
N ALA A 129 13.31 -16.84 -60.65
CA ALA A 129 12.18 -16.05 -60.20
C ALA A 129 10.97 -16.91 -59.81
N VAL A 130 10.19 -16.39 -58.87
CA VAL A 130 9.01 -17.06 -58.30
C VAL A 130 7.76 -16.22 -58.56
N TYR A 131 6.76 -16.81 -59.20
CA TYR A 131 5.50 -16.18 -59.57
C TYR A 131 4.31 -16.94 -58.98
N LEU A 132 3.61 -16.30 -58.03
CA LEU A 132 2.31 -16.73 -57.56
C LEU A 132 1.26 -15.95 -58.35
N ASP A 133 0.80 -16.53 -59.47
CA ASP A 133 -0.25 -15.93 -60.30
C ASP A 133 -1.59 -15.85 -59.55
N SER A 134 -2.56 -15.15 -60.14
CA SER A 134 -3.87 -14.90 -59.51
C SER A 134 -4.68 -16.18 -59.20
N THR A 135 -4.30 -17.34 -59.72
CA THR A 135 -4.95 -18.62 -59.40
C THR A 135 -4.42 -19.25 -58.11
N LYS A 136 -3.23 -18.85 -57.63
CA LYS A 136 -2.57 -19.41 -56.44
C LYS A 136 -3.08 -18.82 -55.12
N THR A 137 -4.39 -18.68 -54.99
CA THR A 137 -5.02 -18.10 -53.80
C THR A 137 -4.71 -18.89 -52.54
N ASN A 138 -4.43 -18.20 -51.43
CA ASN A 138 -4.14 -18.80 -50.12
C ASN A 138 -2.99 -19.84 -50.11
N VAL A 139 -2.06 -19.78 -51.07
CA VAL A 139 -0.87 -20.64 -51.08
C VAL A 139 0.17 -20.08 -50.12
N THR A 140 0.74 -20.94 -49.29
CA THR A 140 1.88 -20.61 -48.42
C THR A 140 3.17 -21.14 -49.03
N LEU A 141 4.11 -20.26 -49.32
CA LEU A 141 5.50 -20.61 -49.64
C LEU A 141 6.35 -20.29 -48.41
N GLN A 142 6.91 -21.32 -47.77
CA GLN A 142 7.66 -21.17 -46.53
C GLN A 142 9.01 -21.88 -46.59
N SER A 143 10.00 -21.25 -45.98
CA SER A 143 11.31 -21.82 -45.71
C SER A 143 11.26 -22.68 -44.44
N SER A 144 11.88 -23.86 -44.49
CA SER A 144 11.98 -24.76 -43.33
C SER A 144 13.21 -24.44 -42.46
N GLY A 145 14.20 -23.72 -43.01
CA GLY A 145 15.42 -23.32 -42.29
C GLY A 145 15.48 -21.83 -41.90
N GLY A 146 14.45 -21.05 -42.25
CA GLY A 146 14.43 -19.60 -42.06
C GLY A 146 15.35 -18.82 -43.01
N ALA A 147 15.35 -17.49 -42.88
CA ALA A 147 15.98 -16.60 -43.86
C ALA A 147 17.50 -16.74 -43.91
N GLY A 148 18.14 -17.15 -42.81
CA GLY A 148 19.60 -17.37 -42.75
C GLY A 148 20.08 -18.59 -43.53
N ALA A 149 19.18 -19.55 -43.83
CA ALA A 149 19.55 -20.85 -44.41
C ALA A 149 18.94 -21.08 -45.81
N THR A 150 17.89 -20.35 -46.19
CA THR A 150 17.18 -20.56 -47.47
C THR A 150 17.17 -19.28 -48.29
N ALA A 151 17.81 -19.32 -49.46
CA ALA A 151 17.96 -18.16 -50.33
C ALA A 151 17.26 -18.35 -51.69
N ILE A 152 16.52 -17.32 -52.13
CA ILE A 152 16.00 -17.18 -53.49
C ILE A 152 16.85 -16.10 -54.18
N THR A 153 17.59 -16.50 -55.21
CA THR A 153 18.48 -15.61 -55.97
C THR A 153 18.20 -15.64 -57.46
N GLY A 154 18.51 -14.56 -58.16
CA GLY A 154 18.46 -14.53 -59.62
C GLY A 154 18.08 -13.17 -60.22
N PRO A 155 17.96 -13.11 -61.55
CA PRO A 155 17.67 -11.87 -62.26
C PRO A 155 16.19 -11.48 -62.19
N PHE A 156 15.90 -10.19 -62.36
CA PHE A 156 14.52 -9.73 -62.57
C PHE A 156 13.97 -10.20 -63.92
N ILE A 157 12.81 -10.86 -63.91
CA ILE A 157 12.10 -11.26 -65.11
C ILE A 157 10.82 -10.43 -65.30
N ASN A 158 10.35 -10.33 -66.55
CA ASN A 158 9.04 -9.74 -66.82
C ASN A 158 7.93 -10.71 -66.39
N MET A 159 7.03 -10.24 -65.54
CA MET A 159 5.92 -10.98 -64.97
C MET A 159 4.61 -10.21 -65.20
N SER A 160 3.52 -10.91 -65.46
CA SER A 160 2.19 -10.30 -65.64
C SER A 160 1.50 -10.09 -64.29
N VAL A 161 2.01 -9.19 -63.45
CA VAL A 161 1.53 -8.96 -62.09
C VAL A 161 0.88 -7.58 -61.95
N GLY A 162 -0.25 -7.51 -61.23
CA GLY A 162 -0.95 -6.25 -60.96
C GLY A 162 -1.55 -5.60 -62.20
N GLY A 163 -2.00 -6.39 -63.17
CA GLY A 163 -2.66 -5.91 -64.39
C GLY A 163 -1.72 -5.34 -65.46
N GLY A 164 -0.40 -5.64 -65.41
CA GLY A 164 0.57 -5.24 -66.43
C GLY A 164 1.87 -6.04 -66.38
N SER A 165 2.77 -5.79 -67.34
CA SER A 165 4.11 -6.39 -67.34
C SER A 165 5.04 -5.63 -66.39
N ARG A 166 5.54 -6.31 -65.35
CA ARG A 166 6.45 -5.75 -64.33
C ARG A 166 7.70 -6.61 -64.19
N ARG A 167 8.82 -6.00 -63.81
CA ARG A 167 10.05 -6.72 -63.51
C ARG A 167 10.14 -7.02 -62.03
N ALA A 168 10.16 -8.31 -61.67
CA ALA A 168 10.37 -8.74 -60.29
C ALA A 168 11.17 -10.05 -60.20
N LEU A 169 11.76 -10.31 -59.03
CA LEU A 169 12.31 -11.63 -58.68
C LEU A 169 11.21 -12.51 -58.07
N VAL A 170 10.41 -11.94 -57.17
CA VAL A 170 9.19 -12.55 -56.66
C VAL A 170 7.97 -11.70 -57.02
N GLY A 171 7.02 -12.29 -57.74
CA GLY A 171 5.77 -11.64 -58.13
C GLY A 171 4.57 -12.34 -57.50
N ILE A 172 3.66 -11.58 -56.90
CA ILE A 172 2.49 -12.11 -56.20
C ILE A 172 1.23 -11.40 -56.70
N ASP A 173 0.51 -12.07 -57.58
CA ASP A 173 -0.82 -11.67 -58.05
C ASP A 173 -1.93 -12.44 -57.31
N ALA A 174 -1.57 -13.51 -56.60
CA ALA A 174 -2.44 -14.31 -55.76
C ALA A 174 -2.98 -13.57 -54.54
N ASN A 175 -4.29 -13.68 -54.30
CA ASN A 175 -4.91 -13.23 -53.05
C ASN A 175 -4.65 -14.24 -51.92
N GLY A 176 -4.39 -13.76 -50.70
CA GLY A 176 -4.21 -14.60 -49.51
C GLY A 176 -2.87 -15.34 -49.44
N ALA A 177 -1.96 -15.11 -50.40
CA ALA A 177 -0.69 -15.81 -50.43
C ALA A 177 0.21 -15.43 -49.24
N THR A 178 1.05 -16.37 -48.79
CA THR A 178 2.05 -16.14 -47.74
C THR A 178 3.45 -16.48 -48.25
N ILE A 179 4.42 -15.59 -48.03
CA ILE A 179 5.85 -15.83 -48.27
C ILE A 179 6.59 -15.69 -46.94
N ASP A 180 7.18 -16.77 -46.43
CA ASP A 180 7.76 -16.80 -45.07
C ASP A 180 9.20 -17.34 -45.03
N GLY A 181 10.11 -16.58 -44.43
CA GLY A 181 11.41 -17.08 -43.99
C GLY A 181 12.50 -17.20 -45.06
N PHE A 182 12.52 -16.39 -46.11
CA PHE A 182 13.55 -16.46 -47.16
C PHE A 182 14.53 -15.29 -47.11
N THR A 183 15.80 -15.54 -47.43
CA THR A 183 16.65 -14.49 -48.01
C THR A 183 16.30 -14.35 -49.49
N ILE A 184 15.84 -13.18 -49.93
CA ILE A 184 15.48 -12.89 -51.32
C ILE A 184 16.46 -11.83 -51.82
N ASN A 185 17.40 -12.26 -52.66
CA ASN A 185 18.52 -11.43 -53.10
C ASN A 185 18.65 -11.44 -54.63
N CYS A 186 18.55 -10.27 -55.26
CA CYS A 186 18.78 -10.15 -56.69
C CYS A 186 20.27 -9.95 -57.02
N ASP A 187 20.79 -10.75 -57.95
CA ASP A 187 22.22 -10.82 -58.32
C ASP A 187 22.59 -10.04 -59.60
N SER A 188 21.63 -9.53 -60.40
CA SER A 188 21.94 -8.85 -61.67
C SER A 188 20.83 -7.97 -62.29
N SER A 189 21.23 -6.78 -62.79
CA SER A 189 20.74 -6.03 -64.00
C SER A 189 20.73 -4.49 -63.83
N THR A 190 20.41 -3.71 -64.88
CA THR A 190 20.63 -2.25 -64.99
C THR A 190 19.37 -1.37 -65.24
N THR A 191 18.13 -1.89 -65.16
CA THR A 191 16.88 -1.09 -65.37
C THR A 191 15.67 -1.63 -64.58
N GLN A 192 14.87 -0.72 -63.97
CA GLN A 192 13.64 -0.88 -63.14
C GLN A 192 13.44 -2.22 -62.40
N LYS A 193 13.52 -2.20 -61.07
CA LYS A 193 13.70 -3.41 -60.26
C LYS A 193 12.76 -3.47 -59.05
N ASN A 194 11.95 -4.52 -58.92
CA ASN A 194 11.27 -4.84 -57.66
C ASN A 194 11.80 -6.18 -57.16
N VAL A 195 12.41 -6.27 -55.97
CA VAL A 195 12.76 -7.60 -55.43
C VAL A 195 11.49 -8.41 -55.24
N MET A 196 10.47 -7.78 -54.66
CA MET A 196 9.11 -8.30 -54.57
C MET A 196 8.10 -7.31 -55.12
N TYR A 197 7.18 -7.79 -55.96
CA TYR A 197 6.01 -7.04 -56.44
C TYR A 197 4.73 -7.74 -55.99
N VAL A 198 3.94 -7.07 -55.15
CA VAL A 198 2.74 -7.60 -54.51
C VAL A 198 1.51 -6.85 -55.01
N ALA A 199 0.69 -7.54 -55.79
CA ALA A 199 -0.55 -7.04 -56.36
C ALA A 199 -1.80 -7.69 -55.75
N GLY A 200 -1.65 -8.92 -55.23
CA GLY A 200 -2.72 -9.64 -54.55
C GLY A 200 -3.19 -8.94 -53.27
N SER A 201 -4.43 -9.24 -52.88
CA SER A 201 -5.04 -8.79 -51.64
C SER A 201 -4.81 -9.80 -50.51
N SER A 202 -4.78 -9.36 -49.25
CA SER A 202 -4.60 -10.21 -48.07
C SER A 202 -3.31 -11.04 -48.09
N VAL A 203 -2.25 -10.53 -48.72
CA VAL A 203 -0.94 -11.20 -48.81
C VAL A 203 -0.14 -10.98 -47.54
N GLN A 204 0.57 -12.03 -47.09
CA GLN A 204 1.48 -11.99 -45.95
C GLN A 204 2.93 -12.18 -46.40
N ILE A 205 3.81 -11.27 -46.01
CA ILE A 205 5.26 -11.33 -46.26
C ILE A 205 5.95 -11.35 -44.90
N LEU A 206 6.45 -12.51 -44.48
CA LEU A 206 6.85 -12.79 -43.10
C LEU A 206 8.33 -13.19 -43.00
N ASN A 207 9.06 -12.62 -42.03
CA ASN A 207 10.39 -13.10 -41.63
C ASN A 207 11.43 -13.24 -42.76
N ASN A 208 11.32 -12.45 -43.83
CA ASN A 208 12.24 -12.52 -44.97
C ASN A 208 13.40 -11.52 -44.81
N THR A 209 14.56 -11.83 -45.37
CA THR A 209 15.64 -10.88 -45.61
C THR A 209 15.64 -10.46 -47.07
N VAL A 210 15.34 -9.21 -47.38
CA VAL A 210 15.15 -8.70 -48.74
C VAL A 210 16.26 -7.70 -49.06
N THR A 211 17.09 -8.04 -50.05
CA THR A 211 18.25 -7.22 -50.41
C THR A 211 18.57 -7.30 -51.91
N ALA A 212 19.51 -6.48 -52.39
CA ALA A 212 19.98 -6.50 -53.77
C ALA A 212 21.48 -6.21 -53.86
N ALA A 213 22.21 -7.02 -54.64
CA ALA A 213 23.68 -6.94 -54.75
C ALA A 213 24.21 -5.94 -55.82
N ALA A 214 23.34 -5.28 -56.60
CA ALA A 214 23.75 -4.47 -57.77
C ALA A 214 23.44 -2.97 -57.62
N PRO A 215 24.28 -2.06 -58.17
CA PRO A 215 23.99 -0.63 -58.17
C PRO A 215 22.70 -0.35 -58.96
N GLY A 216 21.70 0.16 -58.25
CA GLY A 216 20.41 0.61 -58.72
C GLY A 216 20.48 1.80 -59.68
N SER A 217 19.33 2.12 -60.29
CA SER A 217 19.20 3.31 -61.13
C SER A 217 19.24 4.57 -60.26
N SER A 218 20.11 5.53 -60.57
CA SER A 218 20.09 6.86 -59.94
C SER A 218 18.97 7.76 -60.48
N ASN A 219 18.01 7.21 -61.24
CA ASN A 219 16.96 7.99 -61.90
C ASN A 219 15.70 8.10 -61.01
N PRO A 220 15.39 9.27 -60.46
CA PRO A 220 14.22 9.48 -59.60
C PRO A 220 12.87 9.31 -60.32
N SER A 221 12.85 9.26 -61.66
CA SER A 221 11.65 8.99 -62.45
C SER A 221 11.37 7.49 -62.70
N ASN A 222 12.27 6.60 -62.24
CA ASN A 222 12.13 5.14 -62.39
C ASN A 222 12.82 4.36 -61.25
N PRO A 223 12.27 4.42 -60.02
CA PRO A 223 12.94 3.93 -58.80
C PRO A 223 12.94 2.40 -58.68
N ASP A 224 13.91 1.89 -57.90
CA ASP A 224 14.03 0.49 -57.51
C ASP A 224 13.32 0.25 -56.15
N TYR A 225 12.64 -0.89 -55.99
CA TYR A 225 11.91 -1.23 -54.77
C TYR A 225 12.38 -2.56 -54.18
N GLY A 226 12.54 -2.62 -52.86
CA GLY A 226 12.66 -3.91 -52.17
C GLY A 226 11.33 -4.65 -52.25
N ILE A 227 10.32 -4.13 -51.58
CA ILE A 227 8.94 -4.65 -51.60
C ILE A 227 8.02 -3.54 -52.09
N LEU A 228 7.39 -3.74 -53.25
CA LEU A 228 6.38 -2.84 -53.78
C LEU A 228 5.00 -3.48 -53.68
N VAL A 229 4.10 -2.84 -52.92
CA VAL A 229 2.68 -3.20 -52.83
C VAL A 229 1.88 -2.26 -53.72
N ALA A 230 1.39 -2.78 -54.84
CA ALA A 230 0.73 -1.98 -55.85
C ALA A 230 -0.06 -2.83 -56.86
N HIS A 231 -1.20 -2.31 -57.31
CA HIS A 231 -1.96 -2.84 -58.43
C HIS A 231 -2.26 -1.75 -59.47
N ALA A 232 -2.20 -2.03 -60.77
CA ALA A 232 -2.39 -1.00 -61.81
C ALA A 232 -3.83 -0.51 -61.96
N ASN A 233 -4.81 -1.35 -61.59
CA ASN A 233 -6.24 -1.02 -61.65
C ASN A 233 -6.77 -0.48 -60.32
N ALA A 234 -7.41 0.69 -60.38
CA ALA A 234 -8.05 1.37 -59.25
C ALA A 234 -9.20 0.60 -58.61
N LEU A 235 -9.91 -0.23 -59.39
CA LEU A 235 -11.07 -0.99 -58.92
C LEU A 235 -10.67 -2.25 -58.14
N THR A 236 -9.40 -2.66 -58.24
CA THR A 236 -8.85 -3.84 -57.58
C THR A 236 -7.49 -3.49 -56.96
N PRO A 237 -7.45 -2.57 -55.97
CA PRO A 237 -6.21 -2.20 -55.31
C PRO A 237 -5.59 -3.41 -54.60
N ALA A 238 -4.26 -3.44 -54.46
CA ALA A 238 -3.60 -4.36 -53.55
C ALA A 238 -4.00 -3.99 -52.12
N THR A 239 -4.84 -4.80 -51.47
CA THR A 239 -5.45 -4.43 -50.18
C THR A 239 -5.23 -5.46 -49.09
N GLY A 240 -5.00 -5.02 -47.85
CA GLY A 240 -4.82 -5.93 -46.71
C GLY A 240 -3.47 -6.66 -46.72
N VAL A 241 -2.44 -6.07 -47.33
CA VAL A 241 -1.10 -6.70 -47.38
C VAL A 241 -0.35 -6.42 -46.08
N THR A 242 0.13 -7.49 -45.44
CA THR A 242 0.93 -7.43 -44.20
C THR A 242 2.38 -7.80 -44.49
N ILE A 243 3.30 -6.91 -44.12
CA ILE A 243 4.75 -7.11 -44.20
C ILE A 243 5.25 -7.13 -42.75
N SER A 244 5.62 -8.31 -42.24
CA SER A 244 5.99 -8.47 -40.83
C SER A 244 7.28 -9.24 -40.57
N GLY A 245 8.11 -8.77 -39.64
CA GLY A 245 9.32 -9.49 -39.20
C GLY A 245 10.45 -9.49 -40.24
N ASN A 246 10.36 -8.69 -41.30
CA ASN A 246 11.33 -8.72 -42.41
C ASN A 246 12.53 -7.81 -42.14
N THR A 247 13.69 -8.18 -42.67
CA THR A 247 14.87 -7.33 -42.75
C THR A 247 15.02 -6.83 -44.20
N VAL A 248 14.98 -5.52 -44.45
CA VAL A 248 14.96 -4.95 -45.81
C VAL A 248 16.03 -3.89 -45.97
N HIS A 249 17.06 -4.14 -46.77
CA HIS A 249 18.25 -3.27 -46.81
C HIS A 249 19.06 -3.29 -48.11
N GLY A 250 19.93 -2.28 -48.28
CA GLY A 250 20.97 -2.25 -49.32
C GLY A 250 20.52 -1.74 -50.70
N PHE A 251 19.38 -1.04 -50.79
CA PHE A 251 18.86 -0.56 -52.07
C PHE A 251 19.51 0.77 -52.48
N SER A 252 20.31 0.78 -53.55
CA SER A 252 21.12 1.95 -53.93
C SER A 252 20.41 2.98 -54.84
N GLY A 253 19.13 2.79 -55.16
CA GLY A 253 18.36 3.64 -56.09
C GLY A 253 16.88 3.80 -55.78
N GLY A 254 16.39 3.33 -54.64
CA GLY A 254 14.99 3.51 -54.29
C GLY A 254 14.57 3.06 -52.89
N THR A 255 13.30 2.70 -52.75
CA THR A 255 12.61 2.56 -51.45
C THR A 255 12.59 1.11 -51.00
N ALA A 256 12.91 0.85 -49.72
CA ALA A 256 12.89 -0.51 -49.20
C ALA A 256 11.48 -1.11 -49.21
N ILE A 257 10.49 -0.47 -48.58
CA ILE A 257 9.10 -0.90 -48.56
C ILE A 257 8.22 0.23 -49.07
N MET A 258 7.40 -0.02 -50.09
CA MET A 258 6.51 0.97 -50.69
C MET A 258 5.07 0.45 -50.76
N PHE A 259 4.13 1.18 -50.14
CA PHE A 259 2.70 1.03 -50.38
C PHE A 259 2.22 2.10 -51.37
N GLY A 260 1.71 1.66 -52.52
CA GLY A 260 1.11 2.52 -53.52
C GLY A 260 2.12 3.09 -54.53
N GLY A 261 2.29 4.41 -54.54
CA GLY A 261 3.00 5.14 -55.60
C GLY A 261 2.07 5.53 -56.74
N THR A 262 2.51 5.39 -57.99
CA THR A 262 1.66 5.65 -59.18
C THR A 262 0.49 4.67 -59.32
N TYR A 263 0.48 3.60 -58.51
CA TYR A 263 -0.45 2.48 -58.54
C TYR A 263 -1.28 2.37 -57.25
N TYR A 264 -2.18 1.40 -57.17
CA TYR A 264 -3.25 1.34 -56.18
C TYR A 264 -2.96 0.32 -55.08
N ALA A 265 -2.90 0.81 -53.84
CA ALA A 265 -2.83 0.01 -52.61
C ALA A 265 -3.65 0.69 -51.50
N GLN A 266 -4.13 -0.07 -50.52
CA GLN A 266 -4.88 0.45 -49.37
C GLN A 266 -4.93 -0.59 -48.23
N ASN A 267 -5.16 -0.18 -46.98
CA ASN A 267 -5.24 -1.09 -45.84
C ASN A 267 -3.95 -1.95 -45.70
N GLY A 268 -2.78 -1.36 -45.94
CA GLY A 268 -1.51 -2.07 -45.80
C GLY A 268 -1.00 -2.02 -44.36
N THR A 269 -0.18 -3.00 -43.97
CA THR A 269 0.50 -3.00 -42.66
C THR A 269 1.97 -3.36 -42.82
N ALA A 270 2.87 -2.49 -42.36
CA ALA A 270 4.27 -2.83 -42.14
C ALA A 270 4.53 -2.87 -40.63
N GLN A 271 4.88 -4.03 -40.08
CA GLN A 271 5.13 -4.19 -38.65
C GLN A 271 6.34 -5.03 -38.28
N ASN A 272 7.04 -4.73 -37.19
CA ASN A 272 8.16 -5.54 -36.69
C ASN A 272 9.29 -5.72 -37.72
N ASN A 273 9.44 -4.81 -38.69
CA ASN A 273 10.48 -4.92 -39.72
C ASN A 273 11.73 -4.15 -39.30
N THR A 274 12.90 -4.62 -39.73
CA THR A 274 14.17 -3.89 -39.65
C THR A 274 14.54 -3.36 -41.03
N VAL A 275 14.55 -2.04 -41.23
CA VAL A 275 14.70 -1.41 -42.55
C VAL A 275 15.83 -0.41 -42.55
N TYR A 276 16.93 -0.71 -43.26
CA TYR A 276 18.14 0.11 -43.11
C TYR A 276 19.04 0.24 -44.34
N ASN A 277 19.89 1.27 -44.31
CA ASN A 277 20.95 1.53 -45.30
C ASN A 277 20.45 1.56 -46.75
N ASN A 278 19.34 2.26 -46.99
CA ASN A 278 18.76 2.43 -48.32
C ASN A 278 18.98 3.86 -48.83
N ALA A 279 19.19 4.01 -50.15
CA ALA A 279 19.59 5.28 -50.76
C ALA A 279 18.48 6.34 -50.83
N GLN A 280 17.22 5.96 -50.62
CA GLN A 280 16.10 6.91 -50.51
C GLN A 280 15.36 6.72 -49.19
N TYR A 281 14.24 6.00 -49.22
CA TYR A 281 13.34 5.86 -48.09
C TYR A 281 13.38 4.45 -47.52
N GLY A 282 13.23 4.32 -46.20
CA GLY A 282 13.00 3.03 -45.57
C GLY A 282 11.60 2.50 -45.92
N ILE A 283 10.57 3.07 -45.28
CA ILE A 283 9.17 2.71 -45.51
C ILE A 283 8.43 3.91 -46.11
N ALA A 284 7.71 3.73 -47.19
CA ALA A 284 6.96 4.80 -47.84
C ALA A 284 5.48 4.44 -48.09
N VAL A 285 4.62 5.43 -47.88
CA VAL A 285 3.18 5.37 -48.14
C VAL A 285 2.84 6.51 -49.10
N ASP A 286 2.58 6.21 -50.37
CA ASP A 286 2.21 7.20 -51.38
C ASP A 286 0.83 6.87 -51.97
N ARG A 287 -0.17 7.70 -51.67
CA ARG A 287 -1.57 7.54 -52.14
C ARG A 287 -2.19 6.18 -51.76
N ALA A 288 -1.83 5.65 -50.59
CA ALA A 288 -2.32 4.39 -50.05
C ALA A 288 -3.02 4.60 -48.70
N PRO A 289 -4.35 4.81 -48.67
CA PRO A 289 -5.09 5.14 -47.45
C PRO A 289 -5.17 3.94 -46.49
N ASN A 290 -5.44 4.25 -45.22
CA ASN A 290 -5.57 3.29 -44.11
C ASN A 290 -4.33 2.38 -43.94
N THR A 291 -3.13 2.90 -44.20
CA THR A 291 -1.89 2.13 -44.05
C THR A 291 -1.34 2.28 -42.64
N THR A 292 -0.97 1.19 -41.99
CA THR A 292 -0.35 1.19 -40.66
C THR A 292 1.13 0.86 -40.76
N VAL A 293 1.99 1.69 -40.18
CA VAL A 293 3.42 1.46 -40.01
C VAL A 293 3.67 1.39 -38.52
N VAL A 294 3.87 0.18 -37.97
CA VAL A 294 3.90 -0.03 -36.51
C VAL A 294 5.08 -0.86 -36.03
N ASN A 295 5.76 -0.45 -34.96
CA ASN A 295 6.82 -1.26 -34.34
C ASN A 295 7.96 -1.67 -35.31
N ASN A 296 8.37 -0.78 -36.21
CA ASN A 296 9.51 -1.03 -37.11
C ASN A 296 10.77 -0.35 -36.58
N ASN A 297 11.93 -0.96 -36.84
CA ASN A 297 13.23 -0.36 -36.59
C ASN A 297 13.82 0.16 -37.91
N VAL A 298 13.95 1.49 -38.08
CA VAL A 298 14.21 2.12 -39.38
C VAL A 298 15.39 3.09 -39.29
N TYR A 299 16.54 2.75 -39.88
CA TYR A 299 17.78 3.51 -39.70
C TYR A 299 18.73 3.57 -40.89
N GLY A 300 19.60 4.58 -40.96
CA GLY A 300 20.62 4.69 -42.03
C GLY A 300 20.05 4.92 -43.44
N ASN A 301 18.76 5.27 -43.58
CA ASN A 301 18.14 5.55 -44.88
C ASN A 301 18.40 7.01 -45.27
N ILE A 302 18.97 7.24 -46.45
CA ILE A 302 19.61 8.53 -46.78
C ILE A 302 18.62 9.69 -46.84
N SER A 303 17.41 9.51 -47.39
CA SER A 303 16.45 10.62 -47.57
C SER A 303 15.42 10.72 -46.45
N ALA A 304 14.75 9.62 -46.12
CA ALA A 304 13.89 9.57 -44.94
C ALA A 304 13.77 8.14 -44.40
N GLY A 305 13.60 7.97 -43.10
CA GLY A 305 13.24 6.67 -42.53
C GLY A 305 11.85 6.25 -43.01
N ILE A 306 10.83 7.04 -42.64
CA ILE A 306 9.44 6.85 -43.03
C ILE A 306 8.97 8.04 -43.87
N TYR A 307 8.36 7.78 -45.04
CA TYR A 307 7.89 8.83 -45.94
C TYR A 307 6.41 8.68 -46.29
N ILE A 308 5.59 9.64 -45.87
CA ILE A 308 4.17 9.72 -46.19
C ILE A 308 3.97 10.82 -47.22
N ARG A 309 3.46 10.46 -48.40
CA ARG A 309 3.30 11.37 -49.52
C ARG A 309 1.91 11.33 -50.11
N ASN A 310 1.38 12.50 -50.47
CA ASN A 310 0.27 12.59 -51.41
C ASN A 310 0.67 13.41 -52.64
N SER A 311 0.66 12.81 -53.83
CA SER A 311 1.12 13.43 -55.08
C SER A 311 0.09 13.44 -56.21
N GLY A 312 -1.19 13.18 -55.91
CA GLY A 312 -2.26 13.13 -56.91
C GLY A 312 -3.65 13.20 -56.28
N THR A 313 -4.72 12.97 -57.04
CA THR A 313 -6.14 13.09 -56.59
C THR A 313 -6.59 12.04 -55.57
N ARG A 314 -5.66 11.24 -55.04
CA ARG A 314 -5.91 10.09 -54.17
C ARG A 314 -5.52 10.45 -52.74
N SER A 315 -5.97 9.68 -51.75
CA SER A 315 -5.77 10.02 -50.34
C SER A 315 -4.73 9.11 -49.67
N VAL A 316 -4.14 9.61 -48.57
CA VAL A 316 -3.39 8.84 -47.57
C VAL A 316 -4.11 8.85 -46.21
N ALA A 317 -5.37 9.27 -46.17
CA ALA A 317 -6.15 9.34 -44.94
C ALA A 317 -6.30 7.97 -44.27
N GLY A 318 -6.30 7.99 -42.93
CA GLY A 318 -6.28 6.82 -42.08
C GLY A 318 -4.88 6.21 -41.90
N THR A 319 -3.82 6.87 -42.37
CA THR A 319 -2.45 6.35 -42.17
C THR A 319 -2.02 6.58 -40.72
N VAL A 320 -1.51 5.52 -40.08
CA VAL A 320 -1.01 5.55 -38.70
C VAL A 320 0.46 5.12 -38.69
N VAL A 321 1.31 5.93 -38.08
CA VAL A 321 2.72 5.62 -37.82
C VAL A 321 2.91 5.58 -36.31
N GLU A 322 3.08 4.39 -35.73
CA GLU A 322 3.16 4.25 -34.27
C GLU A 322 4.18 3.23 -33.76
N LEU A 323 4.71 3.42 -32.55
CA LEU A 323 5.65 2.50 -31.90
C LEU A 323 6.94 2.22 -32.71
N ASN A 324 7.26 3.01 -33.74
CA ASN A 324 8.46 2.80 -34.54
C ASN A 324 9.68 3.41 -33.87
N ASN A 325 10.82 2.74 -34.00
CA ASN A 325 12.14 3.29 -33.69
C ASN A 325 12.78 3.79 -34.98
N VAL A 326 12.88 5.11 -35.16
CA VAL A 326 13.36 5.75 -36.39
C VAL A 326 14.58 6.60 -36.06
N HIS A 327 15.76 6.07 -36.37
CA HIS A 327 17.02 6.63 -35.88
C HIS A 327 18.14 6.63 -36.91
N ASP A 328 19.19 7.43 -36.70
CA ASP A 328 20.40 7.47 -37.55
C ASP A 328 20.15 7.62 -39.05
N ASN A 329 19.02 8.21 -39.47
CA ASN A 329 18.77 8.50 -40.88
C ASN A 329 19.44 9.82 -41.25
N PRO A 330 20.35 9.87 -42.26
CA PRO A 330 21.01 11.10 -42.67
C PRO A 330 20.06 12.22 -43.12
N GLY A 331 18.82 11.89 -43.47
CA GLY A 331 17.76 12.82 -43.82
C GLY A 331 16.73 12.99 -42.70
N SER A 332 15.45 12.90 -43.04
CA SER A 332 14.37 12.98 -42.05
C SER A 332 14.11 11.63 -41.37
N GLY A 333 13.72 11.60 -40.10
CA GLY A 333 13.16 10.41 -39.48
C GLY A 333 11.80 10.09 -40.15
N VAL A 334 10.82 10.94 -39.91
CA VAL A 334 9.51 10.89 -40.56
C VAL A 334 9.35 12.11 -41.48
N ARG A 335 8.93 11.90 -42.73
CA ARG A 335 8.65 12.98 -43.68
C ARG A 335 7.21 12.92 -44.16
N LEU A 336 6.49 14.03 -44.00
CA LEU A 336 5.10 14.23 -44.39
C LEU A 336 5.05 15.24 -45.55
N ASN A 337 4.56 14.84 -46.72
CA ASN A 337 4.62 15.71 -47.91
C ASN A 337 3.32 15.69 -48.74
N GLY A 338 2.59 16.81 -48.73
CA GLY A 338 1.47 17.08 -49.62
C GLY A 338 1.92 17.68 -50.96
N SER A 339 2.45 16.85 -51.85
CA SER A 339 3.05 17.24 -53.14
C SER A 339 1.97 17.57 -54.18
N GLY A 340 1.45 18.81 -54.14
CA GLY A 340 0.43 19.29 -55.07
C GLY A 340 -1.02 18.90 -54.71
N VAL A 341 -1.19 17.99 -53.74
CA VAL A 341 -2.48 17.65 -53.11
C VAL A 341 -2.25 17.49 -51.60
N ALA A 342 -3.21 17.93 -50.79
CA ALA A 342 -3.10 17.88 -49.34
C ALA A 342 -2.96 16.45 -48.80
N ILE A 343 -2.13 16.27 -47.77
CA ILE A 343 -2.23 15.11 -46.87
C ILE A 343 -3.28 15.41 -45.80
N SER A 344 -4.08 14.43 -45.38
CA SER A 344 -5.13 14.58 -44.35
C SER A 344 -5.33 13.26 -43.65
N GLY A 345 -5.71 13.28 -42.37
CA GLY A 345 -5.96 12.06 -41.58
C GLY A 345 -4.72 11.18 -41.42
N VAL A 346 -3.56 11.76 -41.06
CA VAL A 346 -2.31 11.02 -40.82
C VAL A 346 -1.88 11.26 -39.38
N THR A 347 -1.69 10.19 -38.62
CA THR A 347 -1.27 10.28 -37.21
C THR A 347 0.11 9.67 -37.04
N VAL A 348 1.02 10.42 -36.42
CA VAL A 348 2.35 9.94 -36.02
C VAL A 348 2.39 9.95 -34.49
N GLN A 349 2.37 8.79 -33.84
CA GLN A 349 2.26 8.74 -32.38
C GLN A 349 3.09 7.66 -31.72
N GLN A 350 3.56 7.85 -30.50
CA GLN A 350 4.29 6.83 -29.75
C GLN A 350 5.55 6.30 -30.47
N ASN A 351 6.17 7.10 -31.34
CA ASN A 351 7.40 6.72 -32.02
C ASN A 351 8.62 7.27 -31.26
N ALA A 352 9.73 6.54 -31.27
CA ALA A 352 11.04 7.07 -30.95
C ALA A 352 11.69 7.58 -32.24
N VAL A 353 11.83 8.90 -32.38
CA VAL A 353 12.42 9.56 -33.54
C VAL A 353 13.68 10.29 -33.08
N THR A 354 14.82 9.62 -33.14
CA THR A 354 16.05 10.10 -32.53
C THR A 354 17.21 10.18 -33.52
N THR A 355 18.25 10.98 -33.25
CA THR A 355 19.53 10.96 -34.01
C THR A 355 19.44 11.14 -35.53
N ASN A 356 18.32 11.61 -36.07
CA ASN A 356 18.17 11.97 -37.48
C ASN A 356 18.63 13.42 -37.70
N THR A 357 18.89 13.82 -38.96
CA THR A 357 19.12 15.24 -39.27
C THR A 357 17.87 16.06 -38.94
N THR A 358 16.69 15.62 -39.40
CA THR A 358 15.40 16.20 -38.99
C THR A 358 14.53 15.10 -38.42
N GLY A 359 13.98 15.25 -37.22
CA GLY A 359 13.09 14.25 -36.63
C GLY A 359 11.84 14.07 -37.50
N ILE A 360 10.99 15.10 -37.55
CA ILE A 360 9.81 15.15 -38.41
C ILE A 360 9.89 16.33 -39.37
N SER A 361 9.81 16.05 -40.67
CA SER A 361 9.76 17.07 -41.72
C SER A 361 8.37 17.14 -42.31
N VAL A 362 7.82 18.35 -42.42
CA VAL A 362 6.48 18.63 -42.94
C VAL A 362 6.57 19.61 -44.10
N GLU A 363 6.07 19.19 -45.26
CA GLU A 363 6.24 19.91 -46.52
C GLU A 363 4.97 19.90 -47.39
N GLY A 364 4.87 20.87 -48.31
CA GLY A 364 3.80 20.92 -49.29
C GLY A 364 2.48 21.43 -48.69
N ILE A 365 1.39 20.72 -48.96
CA ILE A 365 0.03 21.12 -48.55
C ILE A 365 -0.44 20.22 -47.40
N LEU A 366 -0.80 20.82 -46.26
CA LEU A 366 -1.46 20.15 -45.15
C LEU A 366 -2.97 20.34 -45.20
N GLY A 367 -3.71 19.26 -44.99
CA GLY A 367 -5.15 19.29 -44.73
C GLY A 367 -5.44 18.96 -43.27
N THR A 368 -6.69 18.60 -42.97
CA THR A 368 -7.13 18.38 -41.59
C THR A 368 -6.71 17.02 -41.02
N GLY A 369 -6.56 16.94 -39.70
CA GLY A 369 -6.28 15.69 -38.99
C GLY A 369 -4.89 15.11 -39.29
N VAL A 370 -3.88 15.97 -39.46
CA VAL A 370 -2.47 15.57 -39.57
C VAL A 370 -1.78 16.04 -38.30
N ALA A 371 -1.28 15.10 -37.49
CA ALA A 371 -0.68 15.41 -36.20
C ALA A 371 0.45 14.44 -35.85
N ALA A 372 1.41 14.91 -35.06
CA ALA A 372 2.45 14.09 -34.44
C ALA A 372 2.42 14.24 -32.93
N ASN A 373 1.80 13.32 -32.18
CA ASN A 373 1.61 13.47 -30.73
C ASN A 373 2.14 12.26 -29.95
N ASN A 374 2.57 12.42 -28.71
CA ASN A 374 3.09 11.33 -27.86
C ASN A 374 4.35 10.65 -28.41
N ASN A 375 5.20 11.36 -29.16
CA ASN A 375 6.47 10.82 -29.67
C ASN A 375 7.65 11.27 -28.80
N ILE A 376 8.71 10.46 -28.80
CA ILE A 376 10.03 10.82 -28.27
C ILE A 376 10.85 11.42 -29.42
N ILE A 377 11.01 12.74 -29.43
CA ILE A 377 11.76 13.50 -30.45
C ILE A 377 13.00 14.09 -29.78
N ALA A 378 14.09 13.33 -29.77
CA ALA A 378 15.31 13.69 -29.04
C ALA A 378 16.57 13.52 -29.90
N SER A 379 17.63 14.27 -29.59
CA SER A 379 18.95 14.13 -30.23
C SER A 379 18.99 14.28 -31.77
N ASN A 380 17.92 14.79 -32.40
CA ASN A 380 17.95 15.20 -33.80
C ASN A 380 18.60 16.57 -33.96
N THR A 381 19.09 16.92 -35.15
CA THR A 381 19.59 18.31 -35.39
C THR A 381 18.43 19.32 -35.36
N THR A 382 17.25 18.93 -35.85
CA THR A 382 15.98 19.67 -35.73
C THR A 382 14.88 18.68 -35.38
N GLY A 383 14.06 18.97 -34.37
CA GLY A 383 12.99 18.08 -33.91
C GLY A 383 11.86 18.03 -34.92
N VAL A 384 11.18 19.16 -35.12
CA VAL A 384 10.14 19.32 -36.14
C VAL A 384 10.48 20.49 -37.05
N SER A 385 10.51 20.24 -38.36
CA SER A 385 10.62 21.27 -39.39
C SER A 385 9.35 21.31 -40.22
N ASN A 386 8.55 22.35 -40.04
CA ASN A 386 7.38 22.65 -40.85
C ASN A 386 7.70 23.75 -41.87
N ALA A 387 7.81 23.37 -43.14
CA ALA A 387 8.02 24.29 -44.25
C ALA A 387 6.71 24.81 -44.87
N THR A 388 5.56 24.50 -44.25
CA THR A 388 4.23 24.93 -44.70
C THR A 388 3.77 26.18 -43.94
N THR A 389 2.69 26.81 -44.42
CA THR A 389 2.06 27.97 -43.74
C THR A 389 0.87 27.57 -42.86
N THR A 390 0.67 26.27 -42.63
CA THR A 390 -0.41 25.75 -41.78
C THR A 390 0.23 25.22 -40.51
N VAL A 391 -0.35 25.58 -39.37
CA VAL A 391 0.10 25.09 -38.07
C VAL A 391 0.00 23.56 -38.04
N PHE A 392 1.12 22.91 -37.71
CA PHE A 392 1.22 21.48 -37.54
C PHE A 392 1.07 21.12 -36.06
N ASP A 393 0.08 20.27 -35.75
CA ASP A 393 -0.16 19.75 -34.41
C ASP A 393 0.96 18.77 -34.02
N ALA A 394 1.81 19.21 -33.08
CA ALA A 394 2.93 18.45 -32.52
C ALA A 394 2.89 18.47 -30.98
N GLN A 395 1.70 18.46 -30.39
CA GLN A 395 1.52 18.49 -28.95
C GLN A 395 1.90 17.15 -28.30
N ASN A 396 2.17 17.18 -27.00
CA ASN A 396 2.47 16.03 -26.17
C ASN A 396 3.65 15.19 -26.69
N ASN A 397 4.66 15.80 -27.30
CA ASN A 397 5.92 15.11 -27.61
C ASN A 397 6.97 15.38 -26.54
N TRP A 398 7.89 14.45 -26.32
CA TRP A 398 9.11 14.70 -25.56
C TRP A 398 10.16 15.28 -26.51
N TRP A 399 10.77 16.40 -26.12
CA TRP A 399 11.70 17.13 -27.00
C TRP A 399 13.18 16.86 -26.68
N GLY A 400 13.46 15.88 -25.82
CA GLY A 400 14.80 15.57 -25.34
C GLY A 400 15.15 16.23 -24.01
N THR A 401 14.38 17.23 -23.56
CA THR A 401 14.54 17.85 -22.24
C THR A 401 13.20 18.25 -21.63
N VAL A 402 13.20 18.36 -20.31
CA VAL A 402 12.04 18.77 -19.48
C VAL A 402 11.55 20.17 -19.81
N ASN A 403 12.46 20.99 -20.30
CA ASN A 403 12.16 22.37 -20.62
C ASN A 403 11.33 22.44 -21.90
N GLY A 404 11.30 21.42 -22.76
CA GLY A 404 10.62 21.47 -24.06
C GLY A 404 11.57 21.86 -25.21
N PRO A 405 11.03 22.13 -26.42
CA PRO A 405 11.87 22.38 -27.59
C PRO A 405 12.50 23.77 -27.56
N SER A 406 13.57 23.94 -28.35
CA SER A 406 14.12 25.26 -28.66
C SER A 406 13.33 25.92 -29.79
N ASP A 407 12.75 27.10 -29.53
CA ASP A 407 12.05 27.91 -30.52
C ASP A 407 12.65 29.33 -30.58
N PRO A 408 13.81 29.50 -31.26
CA PRO A 408 14.53 30.77 -31.29
C PRO A 408 13.87 31.85 -32.17
N LEU A 409 12.88 31.48 -32.98
CA LEU A 409 12.17 32.40 -33.89
C LEU A 409 10.87 32.92 -33.27
N GLY A 410 10.21 32.11 -32.44
CA GLY A 410 9.09 32.49 -31.56
C GLY A 410 7.77 32.68 -32.29
N THR A 411 6.74 31.89 -31.96
CA THR A 411 5.46 31.94 -32.69
C THR A 411 4.50 33.06 -32.25
N LEU A 412 3.95 33.81 -33.22
CA LEU A 412 2.68 34.57 -33.12
C LEU A 412 1.48 33.71 -33.61
N GLU A 413 1.56 32.38 -33.49
CA GLU A 413 0.85 31.47 -34.39
C GLU A 413 0.02 30.35 -33.72
N MET A 414 -0.48 30.54 -32.49
CA MET A 414 -1.44 29.62 -31.86
C MET A 414 -2.69 30.36 -31.38
N PRO A 415 -3.90 29.76 -31.45
CA PRO A 415 -5.12 30.43 -31.03
C PRO A 415 -5.07 30.66 -29.52
N GLU A 416 -4.88 31.92 -29.13
CA GLU A 416 -5.27 32.38 -27.80
C GLU A 416 -6.75 31.98 -27.58
N ASN A 417 -7.00 30.97 -26.74
CA ASN A 417 -7.76 31.13 -25.50
C ASN A 417 -8.48 29.85 -25.01
N PRO A 418 -8.22 29.36 -23.77
CA PRO A 418 -7.10 29.66 -22.89
C PRO A 418 -6.09 28.51 -22.90
N GLY A 419 -4.80 28.78 -23.11
CA GLY A 419 -3.77 27.75 -23.00
C GLY A 419 -2.37 28.32 -23.19
N ALA A 420 -1.64 28.45 -22.08
CA ALA A 420 -0.27 28.97 -21.94
C ALA A 420 -0.03 30.47 -22.24
N THR A 421 0.79 31.09 -21.38
CA THR A 421 1.36 32.42 -21.60
C THR A 421 2.54 32.34 -22.56
N VAL A 422 2.80 33.40 -23.33
CA VAL A 422 3.99 33.52 -24.18
C VAL A 422 5.28 33.19 -23.41
N ALA A 423 5.36 33.51 -22.11
CA ALA A 423 6.51 33.18 -21.26
C ALA A 423 6.71 31.66 -21.03
N GLN A 424 5.62 30.88 -20.96
CA GLN A 424 5.68 29.41 -20.84
C GLN A 424 6.09 28.74 -22.16
N MET A 425 6.00 29.45 -23.28
CA MET A 425 6.26 28.94 -24.62
C MET A 425 7.57 29.48 -25.21
N LEU A 426 8.01 30.69 -24.82
CA LEU A 426 9.14 31.36 -25.47
C LEU A 426 10.47 30.63 -25.27
N ASN A 427 10.58 29.81 -24.23
CA ASN A 427 11.59 28.78 -23.98
C ASN A 427 12.96 28.97 -24.68
N ALA A 428 13.49 30.19 -24.65
CA ALA A 428 14.72 30.60 -25.33
C ALA A 428 15.80 30.96 -24.31
N VAL A 429 15.45 30.97 -23.02
CA VAL A 429 16.35 31.33 -21.93
C VAL A 429 16.06 30.46 -20.68
N PRO A 430 17.10 29.84 -20.09
CA PRO A 430 18.47 29.82 -20.59
C PRO A 430 18.58 28.86 -21.80
N ALA A 431 19.21 29.31 -22.88
CA ALA A 431 19.45 28.49 -24.09
C ALA A 431 20.24 27.18 -23.80
N VAL A 432 20.86 27.08 -22.61
CA VAL A 432 21.46 25.85 -22.09
C VAL A 432 20.38 25.03 -21.39
N GLY A 433 19.95 23.92 -22.02
CA GLY A 433 18.99 22.98 -21.46
C GLY A 433 17.67 22.79 -22.25
N LEU A 434 17.56 23.39 -23.43
CA LEU A 434 16.43 23.18 -24.34
C LEU A 434 16.63 21.94 -25.21
N GLY A 435 15.51 21.33 -25.58
CA GLY A 435 15.45 20.17 -26.46
C GLY A 435 15.68 20.47 -27.94
N ASN A 436 15.32 19.50 -28.77
CA ASN A 436 15.39 19.62 -30.22
C ASN A 436 14.62 20.84 -30.73
N ALA A 437 15.19 21.55 -31.71
CA ALA A 437 14.61 22.78 -32.22
C ALA A 437 13.33 22.54 -33.04
N VAL A 438 12.41 23.49 -32.98
CA VAL A 438 11.21 23.56 -33.85
C VAL A 438 11.30 24.79 -34.76
N THR A 439 10.68 24.71 -35.95
CA THR A 439 10.49 25.87 -36.82
C THR A 439 9.15 26.56 -36.55
N GLU A 440 8.89 27.70 -37.21
CA GLU A 440 7.57 28.35 -37.26
C GLU A 440 6.44 27.39 -37.67
N ASN A 441 5.20 27.75 -37.35
CA ASN A 441 3.98 26.98 -37.61
C ASN A 441 3.96 25.58 -36.96
N VAL A 442 4.55 25.39 -35.79
CA VAL A 442 4.51 24.12 -35.03
C VAL A 442 3.86 24.34 -33.67
N ASP A 443 2.79 23.60 -33.39
CA ASP A 443 2.11 23.58 -32.10
C ASP A 443 2.73 22.49 -31.20
N TYR A 444 3.62 22.86 -30.29
CA TYR A 444 4.36 21.90 -29.46
C TYR A 444 3.92 21.83 -27.99
N TYR A 445 2.97 22.67 -27.56
CA TYR A 445 2.54 22.77 -26.16
C TYR A 445 1.11 22.21 -25.95
N PRO A 446 0.85 21.47 -24.86
CA PRO A 446 1.82 21.02 -23.85
C PRO A 446 2.80 19.99 -24.42
N TRP A 447 4.04 19.93 -23.92
CA TRP A 447 4.94 18.83 -24.25
C TRP A 447 4.80 17.71 -23.22
N LEU A 448 5.22 16.50 -23.60
CA LEU A 448 5.12 15.31 -22.75
C LEU A 448 6.11 15.41 -21.59
N LEU A 449 5.68 15.06 -20.38
CA LEU A 449 6.58 14.73 -19.27
C LEU A 449 6.44 13.23 -18.94
N PRO A 450 7.54 12.54 -18.65
CA PRO A 450 7.55 11.12 -18.32
C PRO A 450 6.84 10.83 -16.98
N THR A 451 6.12 9.71 -16.91
CA THR A 451 5.70 9.08 -15.66
C THR A 451 5.33 7.62 -15.95
N PRO A 452 5.80 6.64 -15.17
CA PRO A 452 6.80 6.76 -14.09
C PRO A 452 8.20 7.17 -14.59
N VAL A 453 9.09 7.55 -13.65
CA VAL A 453 10.53 7.71 -13.90
C VAL A 453 11.35 6.81 -12.96
N TRP A 454 12.55 6.45 -13.37
CA TRP A 454 13.51 5.65 -12.59
C TRP A 454 14.81 6.41 -12.36
N VAL A 455 15.42 6.19 -11.19
CA VAL A 455 16.67 6.83 -10.78
C VAL A 455 17.65 5.78 -10.30
N ASP A 456 18.86 5.72 -10.87
CA ASP A 456 19.92 4.81 -10.46
C ASP A 456 21.29 5.49 -10.61
N ASP A 457 22.04 5.63 -9.52
CA ASP A 457 23.37 6.24 -9.54
C ASP A 457 24.37 5.45 -10.40
N ASP A 458 24.13 4.15 -10.62
CA ASP A 458 24.92 3.31 -11.52
C ASP A 458 24.74 3.66 -13.01
N TRP A 459 23.71 4.45 -13.37
CA TRP A 459 23.51 4.92 -14.75
C TRP A 459 24.36 6.14 -15.11
N ALA A 460 25.21 6.63 -14.20
CA ALA A 460 26.11 7.73 -14.47
C ALA A 460 27.00 7.47 -15.71
N GLY A 461 26.94 8.39 -16.67
CA GLY A 461 27.70 8.28 -17.94
C GLY A 461 26.99 7.48 -19.04
N THR A 462 25.75 7.03 -18.81
CA THR A 462 24.90 6.45 -19.86
C THR A 462 24.60 7.48 -20.95
N THR A 463 24.50 7.02 -22.20
CA THR A 463 24.26 7.92 -23.34
C THR A 463 22.79 8.32 -23.39
N PRO A 464 22.45 9.62 -23.50
CA PRO A 464 21.04 10.03 -23.64
C PRO A 464 20.33 9.32 -24.80
N GLY A 465 19.15 8.77 -24.51
CA GLY A 465 18.31 8.02 -25.43
C GLY A 465 18.65 6.52 -25.55
N SER A 466 19.72 6.02 -24.92
CA SER A 466 19.91 4.57 -24.81
C SER A 466 19.03 4.01 -23.70
N ASP A 467 18.57 2.78 -23.87
CA ASP A 467 17.94 1.97 -22.84
C ASP A 467 19.00 1.55 -21.79
N PRO A 468 18.95 2.07 -20.53
CA PRO A 468 19.94 1.76 -19.51
C PRO A 468 19.77 0.36 -18.89
N ASP A 469 18.58 -0.24 -18.94
CA ASP A 469 18.31 -1.53 -18.29
C ASP A 469 18.10 -2.70 -19.30
N GLY A 470 18.19 -2.40 -20.60
CA GLY A 470 18.27 -3.34 -21.72
C GLY A 470 16.95 -4.05 -22.06
N GLY A 471 15.85 -3.71 -21.37
CA GLY A 471 14.52 -4.29 -21.60
C GLY A 471 13.59 -4.30 -20.37
N GLY A 472 13.96 -3.62 -19.29
CA GLY A 472 13.08 -3.30 -18.17
C GLY A 472 12.16 -2.12 -18.51
N LEU A 473 11.56 -1.53 -17.48
CA LEU A 473 10.57 -0.46 -17.68
C LEU A 473 11.22 0.91 -17.94
N ALA A 474 12.50 1.08 -17.62
CA ALA A 474 13.24 2.31 -17.84
C ALA A 474 13.79 2.33 -19.28
N THR A 475 13.00 2.85 -20.23
CA THR A 475 13.23 2.61 -21.66
C THR A 475 14.24 3.55 -22.33
N ALA A 476 14.51 4.72 -21.75
CA ALA A 476 15.38 5.73 -22.35
C ALA A 476 16.02 6.66 -21.32
N PHE A 477 17.35 6.57 -21.20
CA PHE A 477 18.16 7.46 -20.37
C PHE A 477 18.01 8.93 -20.78
N GLY A 478 17.71 9.79 -19.83
CA GLY A 478 17.40 11.20 -20.03
C GLY A 478 15.95 11.50 -20.40
N PHE A 479 15.07 10.49 -20.55
CA PHE A 479 13.61 10.68 -20.65
C PHE A 479 12.90 10.09 -19.44
N ASP A 480 12.83 8.77 -19.30
CA ASP A 480 12.19 8.09 -18.17
C ASP A 480 13.21 7.53 -17.17
N ALA A 481 14.51 7.55 -17.51
CA ALA A 481 15.58 6.99 -16.69
C ALA A 481 16.68 8.03 -16.40
N PHE A 482 17.14 8.14 -15.15
CA PHE A 482 18.06 9.20 -14.70
C PHE A 482 19.13 8.68 -13.74
N ASP A 483 20.29 9.32 -13.72
CA ASP A 483 21.39 9.02 -12.80
C ASP A 483 21.32 9.80 -11.48
N THR A 484 20.43 10.79 -11.40
CA THR A 484 20.32 11.73 -10.28
C THR A 484 18.86 12.01 -9.96
N ILE A 485 18.54 12.16 -8.67
CA ILE A 485 17.19 12.48 -8.17
C ILE A 485 16.79 13.86 -8.69
N THR A 486 17.74 14.79 -8.76
CA THR A 486 17.50 16.15 -9.25
C THR A 486 16.95 16.17 -10.68
N ASN A 487 17.55 15.40 -11.60
CA ASN A 487 17.08 15.34 -12.98
C ASN A 487 15.73 14.63 -13.09
N ALA A 488 15.52 13.57 -12.30
CA ALA A 488 14.25 12.87 -12.25
C ALA A 488 13.11 13.75 -11.72
N LEU A 489 13.33 14.52 -10.65
CA LEU A 489 12.35 15.47 -10.11
C LEU A 489 12.00 16.55 -11.14
N ALA A 490 12.99 17.05 -11.89
CA ALA A 490 12.74 18.01 -12.95
C ALA A 490 11.88 17.42 -14.09
N ALA A 491 12.01 16.12 -14.36
CA ALA A 491 11.37 15.46 -15.49
C ALA A 491 10.00 14.86 -15.19
N VAL A 492 9.83 14.26 -14.02
CA VAL A 492 8.60 13.55 -13.65
C VAL A 492 7.38 14.47 -13.81
N ALA A 493 6.34 13.91 -14.44
CA ALA A 493 5.05 14.57 -14.58
C ALA A 493 4.46 14.93 -13.21
N ASP A 494 3.52 15.87 -13.21
CA ASP A 494 2.78 16.28 -12.01
C ASP A 494 1.28 16.13 -12.27
N PRO A 495 0.58 15.16 -11.63
CA PRO A 495 1.12 14.15 -10.72
C PRO A 495 1.98 13.10 -11.42
N GLY A 496 2.89 12.44 -10.70
CA GLY A 496 3.74 11.40 -11.26
C GLY A 496 4.35 10.42 -10.25
N THR A 497 4.97 9.36 -10.76
CA THR A 497 5.59 8.30 -9.95
C THR A 497 7.10 8.28 -10.19
N MET A 498 7.87 8.13 -9.12
CA MET A 498 9.33 8.05 -9.13
C MET A 498 9.79 6.79 -8.38
N TYR A 499 10.57 5.96 -9.06
CA TYR A 499 11.27 4.82 -8.48
C TYR A 499 12.74 5.18 -8.30
N VAL A 500 13.21 5.21 -7.06
CA VAL A 500 14.63 5.41 -6.73
C VAL A 500 15.21 4.04 -6.43
N LEU A 501 16.16 3.60 -7.26
CA LEU A 501 16.77 2.28 -7.14
C LEU A 501 17.77 2.26 -5.97
N ASN A 502 18.19 1.06 -5.58
CA ASN A 502 19.14 0.88 -4.48
C ASN A 502 20.46 1.58 -4.80
N GLY A 503 20.85 2.56 -3.97
CA GLY A 503 21.98 3.44 -4.29
C GLY A 503 22.26 4.47 -3.20
N THR A 504 23.35 5.23 -3.39
CA THR A 504 23.69 6.37 -2.51
C THR A 504 23.68 7.67 -3.29
N TYR A 505 22.65 8.47 -3.04
CA TYR A 505 22.43 9.75 -3.69
C TYR A 505 22.87 10.87 -2.75
N GLY A 506 23.84 11.68 -3.19
CA GLY A 506 24.32 12.86 -2.45
C GLY A 506 23.33 14.04 -2.43
N GLU A 507 22.06 13.78 -2.77
CA GLU A 507 21.04 14.75 -3.10
C GLU A 507 19.86 14.64 -2.13
N THR A 508 19.13 15.74 -1.97
CA THR A 508 17.87 15.76 -1.24
C THR A 508 16.75 15.41 -2.20
N LEU A 509 15.90 14.44 -1.84
CA LEU A 509 14.62 14.25 -2.51
C LEU A 509 13.66 15.31 -1.98
N ASP A 510 13.33 16.29 -2.82
CA ASP A 510 12.41 17.38 -2.48
C ASP A 510 11.24 17.40 -3.47
N ALA A 511 10.10 16.86 -3.03
CA ALA A 511 8.88 16.79 -3.82
C ALA A 511 8.08 18.11 -3.83
N THR A 512 8.57 19.17 -3.16
CA THR A 512 7.85 20.44 -3.00
C THR A 512 7.30 20.97 -4.32
N GLY A 513 5.99 21.18 -4.37
CA GLY A 513 5.28 21.77 -5.50
C GLY A 513 4.91 20.78 -6.62
N LYS A 514 5.05 19.47 -6.37
CA LYS A 514 4.56 18.39 -7.22
C LYS A 514 3.74 17.42 -6.38
N VAL A 515 2.91 16.61 -7.03
CA VAL A 515 2.22 15.48 -6.41
C VAL A 515 2.91 14.20 -6.86
N LEU A 516 3.74 13.62 -5.98
CA LEU A 516 4.57 12.48 -6.30
C LEU A 516 4.20 11.23 -5.51
N THR A 517 4.21 10.10 -6.20
CA THR A 517 4.36 8.78 -5.56
C THR A 517 5.83 8.38 -5.65
N VAL A 518 6.47 8.17 -4.51
CA VAL A 518 7.89 7.85 -4.41
C VAL A 518 8.04 6.46 -3.82
N ASN A 519 8.81 5.61 -4.48
CA ASN A 519 9.14 4.27 -4.02
C ASN A 519 10.67 4.07 -4.04
N ALA A 520 11.18 3.32 -3.06
CA ALA A 520 12.53 2.79 -3.09
C ALA A 520 12.45 1.36 -3.63
N GLY A 521 12.73 1.10 -4.92
CA GLY A 521 12.46 -0.22 -5.50
C GLY A 521 12.56 -0.32 -7.02
N SER A 522 12.59 -1.55 -7.55
CA SER A 522 13.13 -1.90 -8.87
C SER A 522 12.25 -1.63 -10.10
N THR A 523 12.87 -1.70 -11.29
CA THR A 523 12.31 -1.48 -12.63
C THR A 523 11.35 -2.57 -13.14
N SER A 524 10.88 -3.50 -12.30
CA SER A 524 10.07 -4.66 -12.72
C SER A 524 8.87 -4.91 -11.80
N ALA A 525 7.67 -4.94 -12.38
CA ALA A 525 6.39 -5.27 -11.74
C ALA A 525 6.31 -6.70 -11.11
N ALA A 526 7.39 -7.47 -11.16
CA ALA A 526 7.52 -8.75 -10.46
C ALA A 526 8.46 -8.58 -9.25
N LEU A 527 7.89 -8.26 -8.08
CA LEU A 527 8.44 -8.46 -6.72
C LEU A 527 9.98 -8.64 -6.68
N ALA A 528 10.75 -7.57 -6.89
CA ALA A 528 12.19 -7.67 -7.09
C ALA A 528 12.94 -6.69 -6.17
N THR A 529 13.50 -7.29 -5.10
CA THR A 529 14.50 -6.76 -4.14
C THR A 529 14.11 -5.50 -3.36
N ALA A 530 14.28 -5.56 -2.04
CA ALA A 530 14.12 -4.40 -1.15
C ALA A 530 14.95 -3.21 -1.61
N GLY A 531 14.33 -2.04 -1.71
CA GLY A 531 15.05 -0.81 -2.04
C GLY A 531 15.73 -0.21 -0.82
N GLN A 532 17.07 -0.22 -0.80
CA GLN A 532 17.86 0.50 0.20
C GLN A 532 18.38 1.79 -0.42
N VAL A 533 17.72 2.92 -0.12
CA VAL A 533 18.03 4.21 -0.73
C VAL A 533 18.65 5.13 0.31
N THR A 534 19.85 5.64 0.03
CA THR A 534 20.48 6.68 0.86
C THR A 534 20.38 8.04 0.20
N VAL A 535 19.84 9.04 0.91
CA VAL A 535 19.69 10.45 0.43
C VAL A 535 20.21 11.45 1.46
N SER A 536 20.55 12.67 1.04
CA SER A 536 20.97 13.73 1.98
C SER A 536 19.79 14.40 2.71
N GLY A 537 18.56 14.21 2.24
CA GLY A 537 17.34 14.75 2.83
C GLY A 537 16.11 14.17 2.14
N LEU A 538 14.97 14.19 2.84
CA LEU A 538 13.68 13.74 2.32
C LEU A 538 12.61 14.77 2.69
N THR A 539 12.05 15.45 1.69
CA THR A 539 10.96 16.41 1.83
C THR A 539 9.79 15.96 0.96
N LEU A 540 8.70 15.59 1.61
CA LEU A 540 7.39 15.32 1.03
C LEU A 540 6.43 16.43 1.47
N ASP A 541 5.43 16.75 0.65
CA ASP A 541 4.52 17.86 0.89
C ASP A 541 3.02 17.48 0.95
N ASN A 542 2.24 18.46 1.45
CA ASN A 542 0.78 18.45 1.50
C ASN A 542 0.21 19.50 0.54
N ALA A 543 0.54 19.44 -0.74
CA ALA A 543 -0.30 20.11 -1.72
C ALA A 543 -1.74 19.56 -1.60
N VAL A 544 -2.74 20.23 -2.19
CA VAL A 544 -4.16 19.80 -2.17
C VAL A 544 -4.35 18.31 -2.50
N ASN A 545 -3.37 17.69 -3.18
CA ASN A 545 -3.18 16.25 -3.24
C ASN A 545 -1.82 15.92 -2.58
N PRO A 546 -1.79 15.13 -1.49
CA PRO A 546 -0.55 14.80 -0.79
C PRO A 546 0.32 13.83 -1.59
N ASP A 547 1.62 13.93 -1.39
CA ASP A 547 2.58 12.93 -1.85
C ASP A 547 2.28 11.55 -1.24
N THR A 548 2.85 10.49 -1.83
CA THR A 548 2.75 9.12 -1.31
C THR A 548 4.14 8.50 -1.23
N LEU A 549 4.50 7.97 -0.06
CA LEU A 549 5.66 7.10 0.11
C LEU A 549 5.19 5.64 0.06
N GLU A 550 5.61 4.91 -0.95
CA GLU A 550 5.37 3.48 -1.09
C GLU A 550 6.53 2.68 -0.49
N ILE A 551 6.20 1.72 0.38
CA ILE A 551 7.15 0.85 1.06
C ILE A 551 6.71 -0.61 0.88
N ASP A 552 7.57 -1.42 0.31
CA ASP A 552 7.39 -2.86 0.21
C ASP A 552 8.04 -3.57 1.41
N LEU A 553 7.28 -4.44 2.08
CA LEU A 553 7.74 -5.28 3.19
C LEU A 553 7.76 -6.74 2.72
N ASN A 554 8.94 -7.34 2.52
CA ASN A 554 9.10 -8.73 2.05
C ASN A 554 9.78 -9.68 3.07
N GLY A 555 10.20 -9.15 4.21
CA GLY A 555 10.76 -9.89 5.35
C GLY A 555 11.11 -8.95 6.50
N THR A 556 11.74 -9.47 7.55
CA THR A 556 12.04 -8.70 8.78
C THR A 556 13.47 -8.17 8.84
N LEU A 557 14.37 -8.63 7.96
CA LEU A 557 15.71 -8.05 7.86
C LEU A 557 15.61 -6.71 7.14
N SER A 558 16.47 -5.75 7.49
CA SER A 558 16.49 -4.44 6.83
C SER A 558 16.77 -4.52 5.32
N THR A 559 17.24 -5.67 4.81
CA THR A 559 17.46 -5.93 3.38
C THR A 559 16.29 -6.64 2.70
N ASP A 560 15.21 -6.90 3.44
CA ASP A 560 14.02 -7.57 2.94
C ASP A 560 12.84 -6.59 2.79
N PHE A 561 13.01 -5.31 3.13
CA PHE A 561 11.98 -4.29 2.98
C PHE A 561 12.58 -2.96 2.55
N ASP A 562 11.79 -2.11 1.92
CA ASP A 562 12.23 -0.81 1.45
C ASP A 562 12.58 0.12 2.62
N GLN A 563 13.77 0.72 2.57
CA GLN A 563 14.27 1.63 3.60
C GLN A 563 14.89 2.87 2.99
N TRP A 564 14.50 4.02 3.54
CA TRP A 564 15.10 5.32 3.25
C TRP A 564 16.09 5.71 4.35
N SER A 565 17.38 5.65 4.05
CA SER A 565 18.44 6.17 4.92
C SER A 565 18.70 7.64 4.62
N VAL A 566 18.34 8.53 5.53
CA VAL A 566 18.32 9.98 5.32
C VAL A 566 19.38 10.68 6.17
N GLY A 567 20.41 11.21 5.51
CA GLY A 567 21.55 11.89 6.14
C GLY A 567 21.28 13.33 6.63
N GLY A 568 20.06 13.84 6.48
CA GLY A 568 19.70 15.22 6.79
C GLY A 568 18.27 15.37 7.31
N ALA A 569 17.60 16.46 6.93
CA ALA A 569 16.22 16.71 7.37
C ALA A 569 15.25 15.71 6.73
N VAL A 570 14.28 15.25 7.53
CA VAL A 570 13.11 14.51 7.05
C VAL A 570 11.90 15.38 7.32
N ALA A 571 11.15 15.74 6.29
CA ALA A 571 9.89 16.46 6.38
C ALA A 571 8.83 15.65 5.64
N LEU A 572 7.87 15.08 6.38
CA LEU A 572 6.87 14.18 5.80
C LEU A 572 5.65 14.90 5.26
N GLY A 573 5.42 16.15 5.70
CA GLY A 573 4.38 17.01 5.15
C GLY A 573 3.00 16.35 5.04
N SER A 574 2.57 15.48 5.96
CA SER A 574 1.28 14.76 5.82
C SER A 574 1.13 13.96 4.52
N ALA A 575 2.23 13.46 3.95
CA ALA A 575 2.21 12.49 2.85
C ALA A 575 1.46 11.21 3.26
N ASN A 576 0.91 10.48 2.29
CA ASN A 576 0.35 9.16 2.53
C ASN A 576 1.48 8.13 2.67
N LEU A 577 1.31 7.18 3.58
CA LEU A 577 2.12 5.97 3.65
C LEU A 577 1.34 4.81 3.01
N SER A 578 1.92 4.19 1.99
CA SER A 578 1.34 3.01 1.32
C SER A 578 2.26 1.81 1.52
N LEU A 579 1.70 0.71 2.02
CA LEU A 579 2.47 -0.51 2.31
C LEU A 579 2.02 -1.65 1.41
N THR A 580 2.98 -2.29 0.73
CA THR A 580 2.78 -3.59 0.05
C THR A 580 3.44 -4.68 0.87
N LEU A 581 2.74 -5.78 1.15
CA LEU A 581 3.29 -6.89 1.93
C LEU A 581 3.49 -8.11 1.04
N GLY A 582 4.76 -8.54 0.88
CA GLY A 582 5.14 -9.79 0.23
C GLY A 582 5.23 -10.99 1.18
N PHE A 583 5.04 -10.78 2.49
CA PHE A 583 5.08 -11.82 3.52
C PHE A 583 4.06 -11.58 4.64
N ALA A 584 3.97 -12.53 5.58
CA ALA A 584 3.10 -12.46 6.74
C ALA A 584 3.90 -12.07 8.00
N PRO A 585 3.91 -10.80 8.42
CA PRO A 585 4.61 -10.38 9.63
C PRO A 585 3.95 -10.96 10.89
N SER A 586 4.77 -11.29 11.87
CA SER A 586 4.36 -11.75 13.19
C SER A 586 4.24 -10.58 14.17
N PRO A 587 3.36 -10.64 15.18
CA PRO A 587 3.32 -9.64 16.24
C PRO A 587 4.70 -9.43 16.87
N GLY A 588 5.12 -8.17 16.98
CA GLY A 588 6.46 -7.76 17.45
C GLY A 588 7.49 -7.53 16.36
N ASP A 589 7.26 -7.97 15.11
CA ASP A 589 8.15 -7.65 13.99
C ASP A 589 8.18 -6.13 13.75
N SER A 590 9.37 -5.57 13.56
CA SER A 590 9.59 -4.12 13.40
C SER A 590 10.30 -3.77 12.09
N PHE A 591 9.87 -2.66 11.47
CA PHE A 591 10.34 -2.17 10.17
C PHE A 591 10.74 -0.71 10.30
N LYS A 592 12.05 -0.45 10.29
CA LYS A 592 12.58 0.91 10.26
C LYS A 592 12.55 1.42 8.81
N ILE A 593 11.42 1.98 8.39
CA ILE A 593 11.18 2.38 6.99
C ILE A 593 11.89 3.69 6.61
N ILE A 594 12.18 4.54 7.61
CA ILE A 594 13.04 5.71 7.45
C ILE A 594 14.08 5.65 8.58
N ASP A 595 15.35 5.48 8.20
CA ASP A 595 16.51 5.59 9.09
C ASP A 595 17.08 7.00 8.96
N LYS A 596 16.85 7.84 9.96
CA LYS A 596 17.37 9.20 9.95
C LYS A 596 18.72 9.20 10.67
N THR A 597 19.79 9.18 9.91
CA THR A 597 21.14 8.89 10.46
C THR A 597 21.78 10.08 11.21
N VAL A 598 21.06 11.19 11.38
CA VAL A 598 21.54 12.40 12.07
C VAL A 598 20.50 12.91 13.04
N ALA A 599 20.97 13.40 14.19
CA ALA A 599 20.11 13.90 15.26
C ALA A 599 19.10 14.97 14.80
N GLY A 600 17.97 15.02 15.52
CA GLY A 600 16.87 15.93 15.29
C GLY A 600 15.59 15.18 14.94
N ALA A 601 14.42 15.74 15.26
CA ALA A 601 13.15 15.07 15.03
C ALA A 601 12.83 14.91 13.54
N VAL A 602 12.02 13.89 13.22
CA VAL A 602 11.28 13.82 11.96
C VAL A 602 10.27 14.98 11.93
N GLY A 603 10.29 15.77 10.86
CA GLY A 603 9.42 16.92 10.68
C GLY A 603 8.03 16.48 10.21
N GLY A 604 7.03 16.62 11.09
CA GLY A 604 5.64 16.23 10.80
C GLY A 604 5.43 14.72 10.82
N THR A 605 4.21 14.30 10.46
CA THR A 605 3.80 12.89 10.42
C THR A 605 3.18 12.55 9.08
N PHE A 606 2.97 11.27 8.81
CA PHE A 606 2.16 10.82 7.68
C PHE A 606 0.69 11.14 7.91
N ASN A 607 -0.07 11.25 6.83
CA ASN A 607 -1.48 11.60 6.84
C ASN A 607 -2.29 10.69 7.78
N LEU A 608 -2.98 11.28 8.76
CA LEU A 608 -3.81 10.56 9.75
C LEU A 608 -3.06 9.50 10.59
N LEU A 609 -1.72 9.54 10.58
CA LEU A 609 -0.85 8.66 11.35
C LEU A 609 0.00 9.49 12.33
N PRO A 610 -0.60 10.08 13.39
CA PRO A 610 0.18 10.73 14.44
C PRO A 610 1.09 9.73 15.19
N GLU A 611 1.97 10.22 16.06
CA GLU A 611 2.81 9.38 16.93
C GLU A 611 1.98 8.32 17.67
N GLY A 612 2.49 7.09 17.73
CA GLY A 612 1.86 5.96 18.39
C GLY A 612 0.63 5.39 17.66
N LYS A 613 0.21 5.95 16.52
CA LYS A 613 -1.02 5.53 15.83
C LYS A 613 -1.01 4.05 15.48
N VAL A 614 -2.09 3.37 15.86
CA VAL A 614 -2.41 2.03 15.39
C VAL A 614 -3.27 2.12 14.14
N PHE A 615 -2.84 1.46 13.07
CA PHE A 615 -3.52 1.42 11.77
C PHE A 615 -3.43 0.04 11.14
N SER A 616 -4.20 -0.20 10.08
CA SER A 616 -4.20 -1.46 9.35
C SER A 616 -3.73 -1.29 7.92
N ALA A 617 -2.88 -2.19 7.45
CA ALA A 617 -2.38 -2.24 6.08
C ALA A 617 -2.09 -3.70 5.69
N GLY A 618 -2.38 -4.09 4.45
CA GLY A 618 -2.14 -5.46 3.97
C GLY A 618 -2.83 -6.58 4.76
N GLY A 619 -3.86 -6.27 5.57
CA GLY A 619 -4.53 -7.24 6.44
C GLY A 619 -3.89 -7.41 7.84
N TYR A 620 -2.85 -6.65 8.15
CA TYR A 620 -2.17 -6.66 9.46
C TYR A 620 -2.35 -5.32 10.17
N THR A 621 -2.10 -5.31 11.48
CA THR A 621 -2.19 -4.13 12.33
C THR A 621 -0.79 -3.69 12.72
N PHE A 622 -0.51 -2.39 12.58
CA PHE A 622 0.79 -1.79 12.89
C PHE A 622 0.62 -0.62 13.86
N GLN A 623 1.59 -0.45 14.75
CA GLN A 623 1.85 0.81 15.45
C GLN A 623 2.99 1.55 14.75
N ILE A 624 2.85 2.85 14.53
CA ILE A 624 3.94 3.71 14.02
C ILE A 624 4.54 4.57 15.14
N THR A 625 5.86 4.73 15.13
CA THR A 625 6.59 5.74 15.90
C THR A 625 7.53 6.53 14.99
N TYR A 626 7.67 7.84 15.25
CA TYR A 626 8.62 8.75 14.61
C TYR A 626 9.88 8.99 15.48
N GLN A 627 9.98 8.26 16.59
CA GLN A 627 11.07 8.31 17.57
C GLN A 627 11.70 6.93 17.77
N GLY A 628 11.59 6.05 16.76
CA GLY A 628 12.14 4.71 16.82
C GLY A 628 13.68 4.69 16.74
N GLY A 629 14.26 3.50 16.90
CA GLY A 629 15.69 3.27 16.73
C GLY A 629 16.55 4.10 17.69
N ASP A 630 17.27 5.09 17.15
CA ASP A 630 18.12 6.00 17.93
C ASP A 630 17.38 7.24 18.49
N GLY A 631 16.05 7.31 18.32
CA GLY A 631 15.19 8.36 18.85
C GLY A 631 14.61 9.29 17.78
N ASN A 632 14.91 9.05 16.50
CA ASN A 632 14.41 9.88 15.40
C ASN A 632 14.15 9.10 14.10
N ASP A 633 13.93 7.80 14.19
CA ASP A 633 13.57 6.96 13.05
C ASP A 633 12.05 6.78 12.92
N VAL A 634 11.58 6.50 11.71
CA VAL A 634 10.19 6.07 11.49
C VAL A 634 10.13 4.56 11.48
N VAL A 635 9.50 3.98 12.50
CA VAL A 635 9.41 2.54 12.71
C VAL A 635 7.96 2.08 12.78
N LEU A 636 7.66 1.01 12.05
CA LEU A 636 6.39 0.28 12.13
C LEU A 636 6.60 -0.97 12.97
N THR A 637 5.71 -1.25 13.92
CA THR A 637 5.71 -2.49 14.72
C THR A 637 4.40 -3.22 14.52
N THR A 638 4.47 -4.49 14.14
CA THR A 638 3.28 -5.34 13.93
C THR A 638 2.66 -5.69 15.28
N LEU A 639 1.33 -5.58 15.40
CA LEU A 639 0.58 -5.89 16.61
C LEU A 639 -0.30 -7.14 16.42
N ASP A 640 -0.53 -7.85 17.52
CA ASP A 640 -1.68 -8.76 17.62
C ASP A 640 -2.95 -7.91 17.86
N ALA A 641 -3.86 -7.93 16.89
CA ALA A 641 -5.09 -7.14 16.96
C ALA A 641 -6.00 -7.51 18.16
N ALA A 642 -5.90 -8.73 18.69
CA ALA A 642 -6.67 -9.16 19.85
C ALA A 642 -5.96 -8.89 21.18
N ASN A 643 -4.63 -8.78 21.17
CA ASN A 643 -3.79 -8.55 22.34
C ASN A 643 -2.75 -7.45 22.08
N PRO A 644 -3.17 -6.22 21.71
CA PRO A 644 -2.23 -5.18 21.33
C PRO A 644 -1.30 -4.81 22.49
N VAL A 645 -0.02 -4.65 22.16
CA VAL A 645 1.02 -4.07 23.01
C VAL A 645 1.32 -2.69 22.44
N LEU A 646 0.86 -1.64 23.13
CA LEU A 646 1.09 -0.26 22.74
C LEU A 646 2.34 0.24 23.44
N ASN A 647 3.32 0.67 22.67
CA ASN A 647 4.50 1.34 23.21
C ASN A 647 4.30 2.86 23.14
N GLY A 648 4.72 3.53 24.20
CA GLY A 648 4.86 4.98 24.27
C GLY A 648 6.08 5.47 23.51
N THR A 649 6.53 6.66 23.89
CA THR A 649 7.72 7.33 23.41
C THR A 649 8.78 7.36 24.52
N PRO A 650 10.02 7.79 24.22
CA PRO A 650 11.01 8.04 25.27
C PRO A 650 10.70 9.24 26.18
N ALA A 651 9.68 10.04 25.85
CA ALA A 651 9.21 11.17 26.64
C ALA A 651 7.97 10.76 27.45
N GLY A 652 7.68 11.49 28.53
CA GLY A 652 6.54 11.17 29.39
C GLY A 652 5.22 11.23 28.62
N ASP A 653 4.53 10.10 28.60
CA ASP A 653 3.27 9.89 27.91
C ASP A 653 2.08 9.94 28.86
N TYR A 654 0.93 10.34 28.32
CA TYR A 654 -0.34 10.25 28.98
C TYR A 654 -1.31 9.41 28.16
N PHE A 655 -1.56 8.19 28.64
CA PHE A 655 -2.55 7.27 28.10
C PHE A 655 -3.92 7.49 28.74
N TYR A 656 -4.96 7.61 27.92
CA TYR A 656 -6.35 7.69 28.36
C TYR A 656 -7.20 6.63 27.67
N VAL A 657 -7.81 5.75 28.46
CA VAL A 657 -8.56 4.58 27.99
C VAL A 657 -10.04 4.73 28.33
N GLN A 658 -10.91 4.60 27.34
CA GLN A 658 -12.37 4.65 27.52
C GLN A 658 -13.12 3.77 26.52
N ILE A 659 -14.42 3.55 26.78
CA ILE A 659 -15.36 3.05 25.77
C ILE A 659 -16.12 4.23 25.15
N SER A 660 -16.16 4.27 23.82
CA SER A 660 -17.00 5.20 23.04
C SER A 660 -17.81 4.42 22.01
N GLY A 661 -19.13 4.41 22.16
CA GLY A 661 -20.00 3.55 21.37
C GLY A 661 -19.70 2.06 21.62
N SER A 662 -19.29 1.33 20.57
CA SER A 662 -18.86 -0.08 20.66
C SER A 662 -17.34 -0.27 20.76
N ASN A 663 -16.59 0.82 20.73
CA ASN A 663 -15.14 0.77 20.55
C ASN A 663 -14.43 1.11 21.86
N LEU A 664 -13.29 0.44 22.06
CA LEU A 664 -12.28 0.88 23.01
C LEU A 664 -11.39 1.89 22.30
N GLU A 665 -11.27 3.06 22.90
CA GLU A 665 -10.40 4.13 22.43
C GLU A 665 -9.23 4.29 23.40
N VAL A 666 -8.02 4.39 22.85
CA VAL A 666 -6.82 4.81 23.60
C VAL A 666 -6.31 6.09 22.98
N TYR A 667 -6.12 7.10 23.81
CA TYR A 667 -5.46 8.34 23.46
C TYR A 667 -4.06 8.36 24.08
N GLN A 668 -3.10 8.96 23.39
CA GLN A 668 -1.73 9.17 23.86
C GLN A 668 -1.35 10.63 23.57
N ASP A 669 -0.72 11.30 24.53
CA ASP A 669 -0.17 12.65 24.36
C ASP A 669 1.00 12.86 25.32
N THR A 670 1.80 13.90 25.10
CA THR A 670 2.82 14.36 26.06
C THR A 670 2.26 15.45 26.99
N SER A 671 1.03 15.89 26.74
CA SER A 671 0.26 16.87 27.53
C SER A 671 -0.79 16.21 28.42
N THR A 672 -1.17 16.86 29.51
CA THR A 672 -2.15 16.36 30.50
C THR A 672 -3.62 16.36 30.03
N THR A 673 -3.91 16.84 28.81
CA THR A 673 -5.24 16.76 28.17
C THR A 673 -5.12 16.00 26.85
N PRO A 674 -5.57 14.73 26.78
CA PRO A 674 -5.31 13.87 25.64
C PRO A 674 -6.25 14.18 24.48
N ILE A 675 -5.71 14.42 23.29
CA ILE A 675 -6.51 14.67 22.08
C ILE A 675 -6.17 13.70 20.93
N THR A 676 -5.03 13.02 20.97
CA THR A 676 -4.58 12.16 19.87
C THR A 676 -5.01 10.72 20.09
N LYS A 677 -5.98 10.26 19.30
CA LYS A 677 -6.49 8.88 19.34
C LYS A 677 -5.56 7.92 18.59
N ILE A 678 -4.86 7.07 19.34
CA ILE A 678 -3.92 6.09 18.79
C ILE A 678 -4.55 4.73 18.53
N LEU A 679 -5.54 4.29 19.33
CA LEU A 679 -6.26 3.03 19.12
C LEU A 679 -7.77 3.31 19.07
N ASP A 680 -8.45 2.70 18.11
CA ASP A 680 -9.91 2.76 17.94
C ASP A 680 -10.40 1.43 17.36
N VAL A 681 -10.78 0.52 18.24
CA VAL A 681 -11.11 -0.87 17.86
C VAL A 681 -12.38 -1.33 18.55
N VAL A 682 -13.11 -2.24 17.90
CA VAL A 682 -14.33 -2.82 18.48
C VAL A 682 -13.97 -3.53 19.77
N PHE A 683 -14.54 -3.14 20.91
CA PHE A 683 -14.14 -3.65 22.22
C PHE A 683 -14.24 -5.18 22.33
N THR A 684 -15.26 -5.77 21.69
CA THR A 684 -15.47 -7.22 21.68
C THR A 684 -14.44 -8.03 20.88
N SER A 685 -13.56 -7.39 20.10
CA SER A 685 -12.45 -8.07 19.43
C SER A 685 -11.20 -8.18 20.29
N LEU A 686 -11.13 -7.46 21.41
CA LEU A 686 -9.97 -7.47 22.31
C LEU A 686 -10.09 -8.54 23.39
N GLN A 687 -8.95 -9.15 23.70
CA GLN A 687 -8.77 -10.09 24.80
C GLN A 687 -7.93 -9.47 25.92
N SER A 688 -6.87 -8.74 25.59
CA SER A 688 -6.07 -7.97 26.54
C SER A 688 -5.60 -6.65 25.93
N LEU A 689 -5.08 -5.74 26.76
CA LEU A 689 -4.37 -4.54 26.33
C LEU A 689 -3.12 -4.37 27.19
N THR A 690 -1.95 -4.24 26.57
CA THR A 690 -0.71 -3.89 27.25
C THR A 690 -0.28 -2.50 26.83
N ILE A 691 0.11 -1.65 27.77
CA ILE A 691 0.63 -0.30 27.53
C ILE A 691 1.99 -0.21 28.23
N ASN A 692 3.03 0.09 27.45
CA ASN A 692 4.39 0.30 27.93
C ASN A 692 4.74 1.79 27.81
N GLY A 693 4.97 2.47 28.92
CA GLY A 693 5.38 3.87 28.95
C GLY A 693 6.81 4.13 28.44
N LEU A 694 7.71 3.15 28.62
CA LEU A 694 9.14 3.21 28.27
C LEU A 694 9.98 4.05 29.25
N ALA A 695 10.35 5.28 28.87
CA ALA A 695 11.25 6.14 29.64
C ALA A 695 10.50 7.40 30.08
N ALA A 696 11.04 8.14 31.07
CA ALA A 696 10.34 9.23 31.73
C ALA A 696 9.07 8.75 32.47
N THR A 697 8.23 9.70 32.89
CA THR A 697 7.07 9.44 33.77
C THR A 697 5.79 9.35 32.94
N ASP A 698 5.20 8.16 32.87
CA ASP A 698 4.03 7.85 32.04
C ASP A 698 2.71 7.64 32.79
N ARG A 699 1.66 8.37 32.45
CA ARG A 699 0.38 8.24 33.17
C ARG A 699 -0.61 7.38 32.39
N LEU A 700 -1.37 6.54 33.09
CA LEU A 700 -2.57 5.88 32.58
C LEU A 700 -3.83 6.37 33.30
N THR A 701 -4.81 6.89 32.57
CA THR A 701 -6.18 7.11 33.08
C THR A 701 -7.13 6.10 32.46
N VAL A 702 -7.95 5.45 33.29
CA VAL A 702 -8.99 4.52 32.86
C VAL A 702 -10.36 5.07 33.25
N ASN A 703 -11.19 5.36 32.25
CA ASN A 703 -12.53 5.91 32.44
C ASN A 703 -13.60 4.82 32.28
N PHE A 704 -14.38 4.60 33.35
CA PHE A 704 -15.43 3.58 33.42
C PHE A 704 -16.82 4.10 32.99
N SER A 705 -16.93 5.36 32.56
CA SER A 705 -18.14 5.94 31.98
C SER A 705 -18.02 6.02 30.44
N PRO A 706 -19.03 5.52 29.68
CA PRO A 706 -20.31 4.97 30.13
C PRO A 706 -20.26 3.49 30.57
N SER A 707 -19.16 2.79 30.30
CA SER A 707 -18.98 1.36 30.64
C SER A 707 -17.51 1.00 30.87
N SER A 708 -17.26 -0.15 31.52
CA SER A 708 -15.90 -0.63 31.78
C SER A 708 -15.09 -0.87 30.49
N PRO A 709 -13.89 -0.24 30.36
CA PRO A 709 -13.02 -0.43 29.22
C PRO A 709 -12.02 -1.59 29.40
N ILE A 710 -12.16 -2.44 30.42
CA ILE A 710 -11.18 -3.50 30.70
C ILE A 710 -11.50 -4.77 29.88
N PRO A 711 -10.62 -5.22 28.97
CA PRO A 711 -10.82 -6.47 28.22
C PRO A 711 -10.93 -7.73 29.11
N PRO A 712 -11.38 -8.88 28.60
CA PRO A 712 -11.53 -10.12 29.37
C PRO A 712 -10.31 -10.54 30.20
N ASN A 713 -9.12 -10.41 29.63
CA ASN A 713 -7.85 -10.76 30.27
C ASN A 713 -7.13 -9.54 30.91
N GLY A 714 -7.81 -8.40 31.02
CA GLY A 714 -7.29 -7.24 31.74
C GLY A 714 -6.49 -6.24 30.92
N ILE A 715 -6.01 -5.22 31.62
CA ILE A 715 -5.02 -4.23 31.16
C ILE A 715 -3.72 -4.47 31.92
N THR A 716 -2.58 -4.40 31.24
CA THR A 716 -1.25 -4.35 31.86
C THR A 716 -0.62 -2.99 31.55
N PHE A 717 -0.11 -2.31 32.58
CA PHE A 717 0.58 -1.03 32.45
C PHE A 717 2.00 -1.12 33.02
N ASP A 718 3.00 -1.01 32.15
CA ASP A 718 4.39 -0.85 32.57
C ASP A 718 4.74 0.64 32.52
N ALA A 719 4.91 1.26 33.69
CA ALA A 719 5.19 2.68 33.85
C ALA A 719 6.65 3.08 33.51
N GLY A 720 7.52 2.12 33.20
CA GLY A 720 8.92 2.42 32.88
C GLY A 720 9.80 2.77 34.08
N ALA A 721 10.99 3.31 33.79
CA ALA A 721 12.08 3.43 34.76
C ALA A 721 11.95 4.59 35.76
N ASP A 722 11.22 5.67 35.41
CA ASP A 722 11.20 6.91 36.19
C ASP A 722 9.92 7.09 37.03
N GLY A 723 9.06 6.07 37.08
CA GLY A 723 7.90 6.00 37.96
C GLY A 723 6.71 6.83 37.49
N ALA A 724 5.50 6.29 37.61
CA ALA A 724 4.36 6.97 36.99
C ALA A 724 2.94 6.60 37.49
N GLY A 725 1.91 7.23 36.94
CA GLY A 725 0.61 7.36 37.60
C GLY A 725 -0.54 6.55 37.03
N ILE A 726 -1.43 6.01 37.88
CA ILE A 726 -2.74 5.49 37.43
C ILE A 726 -3.87 6.36 38.02
N SER A 727 -4.84 6.73 37.19
CA SER A 727 -6.06 7.40 37.61
C SER A 727 -7.30 6.60 37.17
N LEU A 728 -8.13 6.20 38.12
CA LEU A 728 -9.37 5.48 37.86
C LEU A 728 -10.57 6.42 38.05
N LEU A 729 -11.34 6.61 36.98
CA LEU A 729 -12.55 7.43 36.97
C LEU A 729 -13.77 6.51 36.93
N GLY A 730 -14.28 6.18 38.11
CA GLY A 730 -15.42 5.28 38.31
C GLY A 730 -16.76 5.89 37.91
N ASN A 731 -17.75 5.02 37.74
CA ASN A 731 -19.15 5.34 37.51
C ASN A 731 -20.05 4.46 38.41
N GLY A 732 -19.71 4.41 39.71
CA GLY A 732 -20.34 3.51 40.68
C GLY A 732 -19.81 2.08 40.64
N ASN A 733 -18.59 1.87 40.17
CA ASN A 733 -17.92 0.55 40.14
C ASN A 733 -17.36 0.18 41.51
N THR A 734 -16.97 -1.09 41.70
CA THR A 734 -16.20 -1.52 42.88
C THR A 734 -14.75 -1.73 42.48
N ALA A 735 -13.81 -1.08 43.18
CA ALA A 735 -12.37 -1.17 42.92
C ALA A 735 -11.63 -1.70 44.15
N VAL A 736 -10.76 -2.69 43.96
CA VAL A 736 -9.89 -3.25 45.00
C VAL A 736 -8.44 -3.10 44.56
N TYR A 737 -7.67 -2.27 45.26
CA TYR A 737 -6.24 -2.09 45.07
C TYR A 737 -5.47 -3.07 45.99
N THR A 738 -4.64 -3.90 45.36
CA THR A 738 -3.72 -4.82 46.04
C THR A 738 -2.28 -4.52 45.63
N PRO A 739 -1.44 -3.95 46.52
CA PRO A 739 -0.02 -3.76 46.28
C PRO A 739 0.74 -5.10 46.26
N ASP A 740 1.91 -5.15 45.61
CA ASP A 740 2.76 -6.33 45.59
C ASP A 740 3.51 -6.51 46.93
N ALA A 741 3.59 -7.75 47.40
CA ALA A 741 4.21 -8.09 48.69
C ALA A 741 5.73 -7.83 48.74
N SER A 742 6.38 -7.75 47.57
CA SER A 742 7.83 -7.81 47.45
C SER A 742 8.46 -6.60 46.75
N THR A 743 7.70 -5.92 45.90
CA THR A 743 8.18 -4.87 45.00
C THR A 743 7.31 -3.62 45.09
N THR A 744 7.85 -2.52 45.63
CA THR A 744 7.17 -1.21 45.62
C THR A 744 6.89 -0.77 44.19
N GLY A 745 5.73 -0.15 43.97
CA GLY A 745 5.26 0.30 42.65
C GLY A 745 4.68 -0.80 41.78
N LYS A 746 4.72 -2.07 42.21
CA LYS A 746 4.03 -3.16 41.53
C LYS A 746 2.72 -3.50 42.26
N GLY A 747 1.70 -3.90 41.52
CA GLY A 747 0.43 -4.29 42.11
C GLY A 747 -0.68 -4.48 41.08
N SER A 748 -1.91 -4.51 41.58
CA SER A 748 -3.09 -4.55 40.70
C SER A 748 -4.27 -3.80 41.29
N VAL A 749 -5.16 -3.33 40.41
CA VAL A 749 -6.51 -2.91 40.78
C VAL A 749 -7.52 -3.81 40.08
N VAL A 750 -8.40 -4.45 40.85
CA VAL A 750 -9.53 -5.21 40.31
C VAL A 750 -10.78 -4.33 40.33
N VAL A 751 -11.35 -4.05 39.15
CA VAL A 751 -12.60 -3.28 39.01
C VAL A 751 -13.68 -4.15 38.42
N ASP A 752 -14.79 -4.33 39.17
CA ASP A 752 -15.90 -5.22 38.81
C ASP A 752 -15.46 -6.63 38.35
N GLY A 753 -14.42 -7.17 38.99
CA GLY A 753 -13.85 -8.49 38.69
C GLY A 753 -12.88 -8.55 37.51
N ARG A 754 -12.48 -7.41 36.93
CA ARG A 754 -11.47 -7.32 35.87
C ARG A 754 -10.21 -6.61 36.35
N THR A 755 -9.05 -7.11 35.96
CA THR A 755 -7.75 -6.67 36.50
C THR A 755 -7.09 -5.60 35.64
N ILE A 756 -6.53 -4.59 36.31
CA ILE A 756 -5.49 -3.70 35.81
C ILE A 756 -4.22 -4.05 36.59
N ALA A 757 -3.27 -4.71 35.95
CA ALA A 757 -1.96 -5.01 36.53
C ALA A 757 -0.97 -3.89 36.19
N PHE A 758 -0.07 -3.56 37.11
CA PHE A 758 0.92 -2.52 36.86
C PHE A 758 2.29 -2.83 37.49
N ASP A 759 3.32 -2.24 36.90
CA ASP A 759 4.71 -2.23 37.40
C ASP A 759 5.27 -0.81 37.31
N GLY A 760 6.14 -0.42 38.26
CA GLY A 760 6.75 0.92 38.30
C GLY A 760 5.82 2.09 38.69
N LEU A 761 4.70 1.85 39.38
CA LEU A 761 3.74 2.90 39.75
C LEU A 761 4.26 3.85 40.84
N GLN A 762 4.02 5.14 40.66
CA GLN A 762 4.24 6.30 41.52
C GLN A 762 3.34 7.49 41.05
N PRO A 763 2.06 7.76 41.45
CA PRO A 763 1.10 7.13 42.40
C PRO A 763 -0.28 6.68 41.82
N LEU A 764 -1.28 6.36 42.68
CA LEU A 764 -2.65 5.92 42.31
C LEU A 764 -3.75 6.92 42.76
N ASP A 765 -4.66 7.33 41.86
CA ASP A 765 -5.91 8.04 42.17
C ASP A 765 -7.12 7.12 41.91
N ILE A 766 -8.04 6.99 42.88
CA ILE A 766 -9.31 6.25 42.72
C ILE A 766 -10.50 7.15 43.10
N SER A 767 -11.42 7.34 42.16
CA SER A 767 -12.59 8.21 42.34
C SER A 767 -13.85 7.69 41.66
N GLY A 768 -15.01 8.18 42.09
CA GLY A 768 -16.30 7.85 41.47
C GLY A 768 -16.77 6.40 41.68
N MET A 769 -16.17 5.68 42.64
CA MET A 769 -16.50 4.29 42.92
C MET A 769 -17.66 4.17 43.91
N ALA A 770 -18.47 3.12 43.77
CA ALA A 770 -19.40 2.70 44.81
C ALA A 770 -18.64 2.14 46.04
N SER A 771 -17.48 1.54 45.82
CA SER A 771 -16.55 1.15 46.88
C SER A 771 -15.13 1.15 46.32
N ALA A 772 -14.21 1.77 47.06
CA ALA A 772 -12.79 1.83 46.77
C ALA A 772 -12.02 1.24 47.96
N THR A 773 -11.46 0.06 47.76
CA THR A 773 -10.80 -0.73 48.82
C THR A 773 -9.30 -0.75 48.59
N ILE A 774 -8.52 -0.61 49.66
CA ILE A 774 -7.13 -1.07 49.70
C ILE A 774 -7.06 -2.35 50.54
N THR A 775 -6.43 -3.38 49.96
CA THR A 775 -6.26 -4.69 50.60
C THR A 775 -4.84 -5.21 50.35
N PRO A 776 -3.98 -5.27 51.38
CA PRO A 776 -2.66 -5.89 51.30
C PRO A 776 -2.66 -7.32 50.72
N PRO A 777 -1.54 -7.78 50.13
CA PRO A 777 -1.45 -9.06 49.45
C PRO A 777 -1.42 -10.24 50.43
N LEU A 778 -1.72 -11.45 49.93
CA LEU A 778 -1.70 -12.73 50.66
C LEU A 778 -0.33 -13.15 51.25
N ALA A 779 0.73 -12.36 51.06
CA ALA A 779 2.07 -12.63 51.57
C ALA A 779 2.51 -11.43 52.40
N GLY A 780 2.41 -11.56 53.72
CA GLY A 780 2.60 -10.46 54.66
C GLY A 780 1.44 -10.33 55.62
N ALA A 781 1.65 -10.69 56.88
CA ALA A 781 0.57 -10.70 57.87
C ALA A 781 0.53 -9.43 58.75
N ASN A 782 1.52 -8.55 58.63
CA ASN A 782 1.64 -7.39 59.52
C ASN A 782 1.74 -6.13 58.65
N ASP A 783 0.64 -5.41 58.56
CA ASP A 783 0.50 -4.25 57.71
C ASP A 783 0.47 -2.96 58.54
N THR A 784 1.06 -1.90 58.00
CA THR A 784 1.06 -0.58 58.66
C THR A 784 0.60 0.45 57.65
N LEU A 785 -0.60 0.99 57.85
CA LEU A 785 -1.22 1.95 56.95
C LEU A 785 -1.57 3.25 57.68
N THR A 786 -1.38 4.38 57.00
CA THR A 786 -1.70 5.71 57.53
C THR A 786 -2.58 6.48 56.56
N LEU A 787 -3.72 6.97 57.06
CA LEU A 787 -4.64 7.86 56.38
C LEU A 787 -4.26 9.31 56.71
N THR A 788 -4.07 10.13 55.70
CA THR A 788 -3.74 11.56 55.86
C THR A 788 -4.50 12.37 54.81
N ASP A 789 -4.86 13.61 55.16
CA ASP A 789 -5.35 14.56 54.18
C ASP A 789 -4.30 14.85 53.11
N GLY A 790 -4.78 14.97 51.88
CA GLY A 790 -3.96 15.40 50.77
C GLY A 790 -4.79 15.92 49.61
N LEU A 791 -4.12 16.04 48.48
CA LEU A 791 -4.73 16.34 47.19
C LEU A 791 -4.68 15.10 46.32
N ALA A 792 -5.65 14.93 45.43
CA ALA A 792 -5.55 13.98 44.32
C ALA A 792 -4.28 14.28 43.51
N PHE A 793 -3.57 13.24 43.07
CA PHE A 793 -2.28 13.41 42.41
C PHE A 793 -2.41 14.04 41.03
N PHE A 794 -3.48 13.70 40.33
CA PHE A 794 -3.68 14.06 38.94
C PHE A 794 -4.74 15.12 38.71
N THR A 795 -5.48 15.48 39.75
CA THR A 795 -6.38 16.63 39.81
C THR A 795 -6.08 17.43 41.08
N PRO A 796 -4.95 18.16 41.15
CA PRO A 796 -4.41 18.68 42.41
C PRO A 796 -5.25 19.78 43.08
N ALA A 797 -6.36 20.22 42.48
CA ALA A 797 -7.34 21.09 43.13
C ALA A 797 -8.38 20.31 43.97
N THR A 798 -8.37 18.98 43.89
CA THR A 798 -9.33 18.10 44.54
C THR A 798 -8.72 17.55 45.83
N ASN A 799 -9.38 17.76 46.97
CA ASN A 799 -8.97 17.14 48.22
C ASN A 799 -9.19 15.62 48.17
N ALA A 800 -8.35 14.85 48.85
CA ALA A 800 -8.42 13.40 48.90
C ALA A 800 -7.92 12.88 50.24
N ILE A 801 -8.32 11.65 50.58
CA ILE A 801 -7.67 10.87 51.65
C ILE A 801 -6.52 10.10 51.01
N ARG A 802 -5.30 10.31 51.48
CA ARG A 802 -4.12 9.55 51.04
C ARG A 802 -3.87 8.41 52.01
N VAL A 803 -3.73 7.20 51.48
CA VAL A 803 -3.28 6.02 52.22
C VAL A 803 -1.84 5.71 51.82
N THR A 804 -0.96 5.73 52.81
CA THR A 804 0.46 5.39 52.70
C THR A 804 0.79 4.27 53.67
N GLY A 805 1.92 3.60 53.52
CA GLY A 805 2.30 2.55 54.45
C GLY A 805 3.14 1.43 53.85
N THR A 806 3.12 0.28 54.49
CA THR A 806 3.91 -0.90 54.13
C THR A 806 3.07 -2.15 54.31
N THR A 807 3.21 -3.13 53.40
CA THR A 807 2.66 -4.48 53.55
C THR A 807 3.73 -5.45 54.00
N GLY A 808 3.44 -6.26 55.02
CA GLY A 808 4.47 -6.98 55.79
C GLY A 808 5.26 -8.05 55.04
N ASP A 809 6.50 -8.32 55.45
CA ASP A 809 7.17 -9.62 55.28
C ASP A 809 7.97 -9.90 56.57
N PRO A 810 7.51 -10.81 57.44
CA PRO A 810 8.21 -11.11 58.69
C PRO A 810 9.58 -11.79 58.48
N THR A 811 9.93 -12.18 57.25
CA THR A 811 11.22 -12.82 56.92
C THR A 811 12.33 -11.83 56.57
N LYS A 812 12.03 -10.54 56.32
CA LYS A 812 13.05 -9.53 55.95
C LYS A 812 13.88 -9.01 57.13
N GLY A 813 13.48 -9.26 58.37
CA GLY A 813 14.29 -8.99 59.57
C GLY A 813 14.66 -7.52 59.82
N ASP A 814 14.17 -6.58 59.01
CA ASP A 814 14.40 -5.14 59.10
C ASP A 814 13.27 -4.38 59.80
N GLY A 815 12.08 -4.99 59.91
CA GLY A 815 10.93 -4.43 60.63
C GLY A 815 10.13 -3.37 59.86
N PHE A 816 10.29 -3.26 58.53
CA PHE A 816 9.69 -2.17 57.75
C PHE A 816 8.85 -2.58 56.52
N GLY A 817 8.56 -3.87 56.31
CA GLY A 817 7.68 -4.33 55.22
C GLY A 817 8.10 -3.86 53.80
N THR A 818 7.26 -4.09 52.80
CA THR A 818 7.41 -3.52 51.45
C THR A 818 6.51 -2.28 51.35
N PRO A 819 7.02 -1.07 51.05
CA PRO A 819 6.18 0.12 50.89
C PRO A 819 5.12 -0.05 49.81
N ILE A 820 3.89 0.35 50.12
CA ILE A 820 2.81 0.44 49.13
C ILE A 820 3.01 1.65 48.25
N GLU A 821 2.47 1.61 47.04
CA GLU A 821 2.26 2.85 46.30
C GLU A 821 1.12 3.64 46.94
N THR A 822 1.31 4.95 47.08
CA THR A 822 0.33 5.82 47.75
C THR A 822 -0.93 5.91 46.90
N VAL A 823 -2.07 5.66 47.51
CA VAL A 823 -3.39 5.81 46.87
C VAL A 823 -4.12 7.02 47.44
N ALA A 824 -4.70 7.84 46.56
CA ALA A 824 -5.59 8.93 46.94
C ALA A 824 -7.05 8.58 46.58
N PHE A 825 -7.92 8.60 47.59
CA PHE A 825 -9.35 8.36 47.45
C PHE A 825 -10.15 9.67 47.55
N PHE A 826 -11.02 9.93 46.58
CA PHE A 826 -11.92 11.09 46.58
C PHE A 826 -13.19 10.81 45.76
N ASN A 827 -14.30 11.47 46.08
CA ASN A 827 -15.59 11.25 45.39
C ASN A 827 -16.04 9.77 45.33
N ASN A 828 -15.79 8.98 46.38
CA ASN A 828 -16.24 7.58 46.45
C ASN A 828 -17.36 7.42 47.49
N ASN A 829 -18.32 6.52 47.25
CA ASN A 829 -19.39 6.28 48.23
C ASN A 829 -18.89 5.56 49.50
N LEU A 830 -17.80 4.78 49.38
CA LEU A 830 -17.19 4.06 50.48
C LEU A 830 -15.69 3.88 50.22
N VAL A 831 -14.88 4.29 51.18
CA VAL A 831 -13.46 3.92 51.27
C VAL A 831 -13.33 2.78 52.25
N VAL A 832 -12.65 1.70 51.86
CA VAL A 832 -12.40 0.54 52.72
C VAL A 832 -10.91 0.33 52.89
N VAL A 833 -10.46 0.16 54.12
CA VAL A 833 -9.13 -0.32 54.48
C VAL A 833 -9.31 -1.69 55.07
N ASP A 834 -8.94 -2.73 54.32
CA ASP A 834 -9.18 -4.12 54.69
C ASP A 834 -7.85 -4.87 54.75
N THR A 835 -7.37 -5.20 55.94
CA THR A 835 -6.17 -6.02 56.14
C THR A 835 -6.50 -7.46 56.52
N THR A 836 -7.77 -7.87 56.44
CA THR A 836 -8.26 -9.19 56.91
C THR A 836 -7.80 -10.38 56.06
N VAL A 837 -7.26 -10.13 54.86
CA VAL A 837 -6.90 -11.18 53.89
C VAL A 837 -5.83 -12.14 54.43
N LEU A 838 -4.83 -11.62 55.15
CA LEU A 838 -3.87 -12.44 55.87
C LEU A 838 -3.67 -11.85 57.27
N ASP A 839 -4.50 -12.32 58.19
CA ASP A 839 -4.54 -11.90 59.60
C ASP A 839 -3.17 -11.99 60.31
N GLY A 840 -2.73 -10.91 60.96
CA GLY A 840 -1.53 -10.91 61.79
C GLY A 840 -1.44 -9.79 62.81
N ALA A 841 -0.59 -8.79 62.64
CA ALA A 841 -0.49 -7.69 63.60
C ALA A 841 -0.46 -6.37 62.84
N ASP A 842 -1.66 -5.84 62.63
CA ASP A 842 -1.90 -4.71 61.78
C ASP A 842 -2.03 -3.40 62.56
N THR A 843 -1.52 -2.32 61.99
CA THR A 843 -1.60 -0.99 62.58
C THR A 843 -2.15 0.00 61.57
N ILE A 844 -3.32 0.56 61.86
CA ILE A 844 -3.93 1.60 61.05
C ILE A 844 -3.92 2.91 61.82
N THR A 845 -3.36 3.97 61.24
CA THR A 845 -3.35 5.31 61.84
C THR A 845 -4.21 6.26 61.01
N ILE A 846 -5.19 6.89 61.63
CA ILE A 846 -5.89 8.05 61.07
C ILE A 846 -5.16 9.29 61.56
N ALA A 847 -4.24 9.81 60.74
CA ALA A 847 -3.51 11.04 61.04
C ALA A 847 -4.35 12.29 60.73
N SER A 848 -5.07 12.27 59.60
CA SER A 848 -6.17 13.20 59.31
C SER A 848 -6.98 12.72 58.09
N ALA A 849 -8.25 13.12 58.02
CA ALA A 849 -9.14 12.91 56.87
C ALA A 849 -10.31 13.91 56.95
N ASN A 850 -10.00 15.20 57.16
CA ASN A 850 -11.00 16.24 57.44
C ASN A 850 -11.04 17.36 56.39
N LEU A 851 -10.34 17.20 55.26
CA LEU A 851 -10.58 18.02 54.07
C LEU A 851 -11.86 17.59 53.34
N SER A 852 -12.38 18.47 52.48
CA SER A 852 -13.58 18.19 51.68
C SER A 852 -13.28 17.22 50.52
N HIS A 853 -12.94 15.96 50.83
CA HIS A 853 -12.57 14.92 49.87
C HIS A 853 -13.75 14.26 49.16
N ALA A 854 -14.97 14.50 49.65
CA ALA A 854 -16.22 13.96 49.08
C ALA A 854 -16.30 12.43 48.97
N ASN A 855 -15.44 11.70 49.70
CA ASN A 855 -15.78 10.34 50.12
C ASN A 855 -16.92 10.38 51.16
N ASP A 856 -17.97 9.59 50.94
CA ASP A 856 -19.17 9.63 51.78
C ASP A 856 -18.97 8.88 53.11
N ARG A 857 -18.26 7.74 53.07
CA ARG A 857 -18.13 6.80 54.20
C ARG A 857 -16.73 6.15 54.28
N LEU A 858 -16.36 5.67 55.45
CA LEU A 858 -15.13 4.92 55.74
C LEU A 858 -15.44 3.62 56.47
N LYS A 859 -14.78 2.54 56.05
CA LYS A 859 -14.72 1.27 56.76
C LYS A 859 -13.27 0.85 56.97
N ILE A 860 -12.92 0.43 58.18
CA ILE A 860 -11.63 -0.18 58.51
C ILE A 860 -11.90 -1.57 59.11
N GLU A 861 -11.30 -2.60 58.53
CA GLU A 861 -11.37 -3.99 59.02
C GLU A 861 -9.94 -4.54 59.11
N THR A 862 -9.51 -4.92 60.31
CA THR A 862 -8.14 -5.44 60.51
C THR A 862 -8.04 -6.94 60.73
N GLY A 863 -9.09 -7.57 61.28
CA GLY A 863 -9.14 -9.02 61.47
C GLY A 863 -9.12 -9.42 62.94
N SER A 864 -8.58 -10.61 63.22
CA SER A 864 -8.56 -11.22 64.55
C SER A 864 -7.16 -11.26 65.18
N GLY A 865 -6.17 -10.69 64.51
CA GLY A 865 -4.80 -10.55 64.90
C GLY A 865 -4.57 -9.67 66.13
N SER A 866 -3.33 -9.22 66.32
CA SER A 866 -3.00 -8.22 67.32
C SER A 866 -3.06 -6.84 66.68
N ASP A 867 -4.28 -6.39 66.40
CA ASP A 867 -4.51 -5.27 65.49
C ASP A 867 -4.97 -4.00 66.21
N ASP A 868 -4.38 -2.87 65.85
CA ASP A 868 -4.61 -1.59 66.51
C ASP A 868 -5.03 -0.52 65.50
N VAL A 869 -6.06 0.27 65.82
CA VAL A 869 -6.43 1.48 65.10
C VAL A 869 -6.22 2.69 66.01
N THR A 870 -5.39 3.64 65.57
CA THR A 870 -5.10 4.88 66.30
C THR A 870 -5.64 6.11 65.57
N ILE A 871 -6.36 6.97 66.27
CA ILE A 871 -6.97 8.20 65.76
C ILE A 871 -6.19 9.40 66.32
N ASN A 872 -5.24 9.91 65.52
CA ASN A 872 -4.34 11.01 65.90
C ASN A 872 -4.84 12.39 65.47
N GLY A 873 -5.75 12.46 64.50
CA GLY A 873 -6.31 13.71 64.01
C GLY A 873 -7.74 13.55 63.49
N ALA A 874 -8.35 14.67 63.10
CA ALA A 874 -9.75 14.71 62.73
C ALA A 874 -10.03 13.94 61.44
N ALA A 875 -11.17 13.25 61.38
CA ALA A 875 -11.71 12.60 60.19
C ALA A 875 -13.20 12.92 60.04
N THR A 876 -13.61 13.42 58.89
CA THR A 876 -14.97 13.93 58.66
C THR A 876 -15.59 13.33 57.41
N PHE A 877 -16.71 12.63 57.59
CA PHE A 877 -17.48 12.00 56.52
C PHE A 877 -18.91 12.55 56.50
N LEU A 878 -19.40 12.94 55.33
CA LEU A 878 -20.72 13.57 55.21
C LEU A 878 -21.87 12.56 55.34
N GLY A 879 -21.57 11.27 55.15
CA GLY A 879 -22.55 10.20 55.09
C GLY A 879 -23.31 10.17 53.76
N ASP A 880 -23.96 9.04 53.49
CA ASP A 880 -24.75 8.84 52.27
C ASP A 880 -26.17 9.44 52.33
N GLY A 881 -26.49 10.15 53.42
CA GLY A 881 -27.82 10.68 53.72
C GLY A 881 -28.86 9.63 54.10
N GLY A 882 -28.44 8.41 54.47
CA GLY A 882 -29.27 7.23 54.68
C GLY A 882 -29.17 6.59 56.07
N ALA A 883 -29.27 5.24 56.11
CA ALA A 883 -29.33 4.40 57.32
C ALA A 883 -28.09 3.52 57.51
N LEU A 884 -27.06 3.69 56.67
CA LEU A 884 -25.81 2.95 56.76
C LEU A 884 -24.88 3.56 57.81
N VAL A 885 -23.87 2.80 58.22
CA VAL A 885 -22.79 3.30 59.06
C VAL A 885 -21.85 4.15 58.20
N ASP A 886 -21.57 5.37 58.66
CA ASP A 886 -20.73 6.34 57.94
C ASP A 886 -19.24 6.11 58.23
N ILE A 887 -18.91 5.78 59.47
CA ILE A 887 -17.56 5.41 59.89
C ILE A 887 -17.68 4.12 60.69
N GLU A 888 -17.11 3.05 60.15
CA GLU A 888 -17.09 1.70 60.74
C GLU A 888 -15.63 1.31 60.99
N ILE A 889 -15.29 0.98 62.23
CA ILE A 889 -13.94 0.54 62.61
C ILE A 889 -14.07 -0.77 63.39
N ASP A 890 -13.67 -1.86 62.74
CA ASP A 890 -13.64 -3.20 63.31
C ASP A 890 -12.18 -3.65 63.47
N THR A 891 -11.72 -3.71 64.72
CA THR A 891 -10.33 -4.02 65.08
C THR A 891 -10.23 -4.65 66.48
N GLN A 892 -9.01 -4.82 67.00
CA GLN A 892 -8.76 -5.44 68.30
C GLN A 892 -8.40 -4.43 69.40
N ALA A 893 -8.00 -3.21 69.05
CA ALA A 893 -7.99 -2.06 69.94
C ALA A 893 -8.17 -0.74 69.18
N ILE A 894 -8.86 0.22 69.80
CA ILE A 894 -9.09 1.56 69.26
C ILE A 894 -8.55 2.59 70.25
N ALA A 895 -7.62 3.44 69.80
CA ALA A 895 -7.03 4.49 70.63
C ALA A 895 -7.25 5.88 70.03
N PHE A 896 -7.90 6.77 70.78
CA PHE A 896 -7.98 8.18 70.46
C PHE A 896 -6.82 8.94 71.11
N ASN A 897 -6.03 9.60 70.27
CA ASN A 897 -4.82 10.34 70.65
C ASN A 897 -4.86 11.74 70.02
N GLY A 898 -5.96 12.47 70.29
CA GLY A 898 -6.19 13.84 69.85
C GLY A 898 -6.88 14.03 68.52
N GLY A 899 -7.39 12.95 67.93
CA GLY A 899 -8.26 13.01 66.77
C GLY A 899 -9.74 12.84 67.11
N THR A 900 -10.59 13.31 66.22
CA THR A 900 -12.05 13.26 66.35
C THR A 900 -12.67 12.60 65.10
N LEU A 901 -13.58 11.66 65.28
CA LEU A 901 -14.40 11.10 64.21
C LEU A 901 -15.71 11.89 64.09
N THR A 902 -15.99 12.45 62.92
CA THR A 902 -17.19 13.26 62.68
C THR A 902 -18.04 12.69 61.54
N SER A 903 -19.32 12.43 61.81
CA SER A 903 -20.35 12.16 60.79
C SER A 903 -21.47 13.20 60.88
N SER A 904 -21.92 13.72 59.72
CA SER A 904 -22.99 14.72 59.63
C SER A 904 -24.39 14.11 59.75
N GLY A 905 -24.71 13.53 60.92
CA GLY A 905 -26.05 13.07 61.27
C GLY A 905 -26.30 11.57 61.08
N GLY A 906 -25.27 10.78 60.75
CA GLY A 906 -25.36 9.32 60.60
C GLY A 906 -24.88 8.56 61.84
N THR A 907 -24.25 7.40 61.60
CA THR A 907 -23.78 6.48 62.64
C THR A 907 -22.26 6.30 62.58
N VAL A 908 -21.60 6.34 63.74
CA VAL A 908 -20.24 5.85 63.93
C VAL A 908 -20.32 4.53 64.69
N ASP A 909 -19.74 3.47 64.15
CA ASP A 909 -19.65 2.15 64.77
C ASP A 909 -18.19 1.80 65.05
N LEU A 910 -17.90 1.52 66.32
CA LEU A 910 -16.57 1.20 66.82
C LEU A 910 -16.62 -0.18 67.49
N ASP A 911 -15.97 -1.17 66.91
CA ASP A 911 -15.80 -2.49 67.50
C ASP A 911 -14.31 -2.78 67.74
N ALA A 912 -13.89 -2.70 69.00
CA ALA A 912 -12.56 -3.08 69.44
C ALA A 912 -12.46 -4.57 69.82
N ASN A 913 -13.49 -5.38 69.49
CA ASN A 913 -13.58 -6.82 69.74
C ASN A 913 -13.10 -7.20 71.15
N ASN A 914 -11.90 -7.78 71.27
CA ASN A 914 -11.36 -8.27 72.53
C ASN A 914 -10.61 -7.22 73.36
N GLY A 915 -10.19 -6.09 72.79
CA GLY A 915 -9.42 -5.06 73.48
C GLY A 915 -10.28 -3.91 73.99
N ALA A 916 -9.70 -2.71 74.01
CA ALA A 916 -10.31 -1.51 74.59
C ALA A 916 -10.51 -0.42 73.55
N ILE A 917 -11.48 0.45 73.81
CA ILE A 917 -11.59 1.77 73.22
C ILE A 917 -11.07 2.77 74.27
N THR A 918 -9.98 3.48 73.99
CA THR A 918 -9.30 4.35 74.97
C THR A 918 -9.17 5.79 74.51
N ASN A 919 -9.50 6.75 75.40
CA ASN A 919 -9.18 8.16 75.28
C ASN A 919 -7.82 8.45 75.96
N LEU A 920 -6.89 9.11 75.25
CA LEU A 920 -5.55 9.42 75.77
C LEU A 920 -5.33 10.91 76.08
N ASP A 921 -6.29 11.79 75.79
CA ASP A 921 -6.03 13.23 75.87
C ASP A 921 -7.19 14.16 76.28
N GLY A 922 -8.40 13.63 76.48
CA GLY A 922 -9.54 14.39 77.03
C GLY A 922 -10.17 15.39 76.03
N THR A 923 -9.97 15.17 74.73
CA THR A 923 -10.63 15.91 73.65
C THR A 923 -11.82 15.11 73.11
N VAL A 924 -12.79 15.78 72.48
CA VAL A 924 -13.96 15.08 71.92
C VAL A 924 -13.52 14.05 70.86
N ASP A 925 -13.80 12.79 71.11
CA ASP A 925 -13.43 11.64 70.28
C ASP A 925 -14.44 11.41 69.14
N VAL A 926 -15.74 11.52 69.42
CA VAL A 926 -16.81 11.23 68.43
C VAL A 926 -17.88 12.31 68.38
N VAL A 927 -18.17 12.80 67.18
CA VAL A 927 -19.25 13.75 66.87
C VAL A 927 -20.17 13.16 65.81
N THR A 928 -21.37 12.71 66.20
CA THR A 928 -22.33 12.07 65.28
C THR A 928 -23.74 12.07 65.86
N ALA A 929 -24.77 11.63 65.11
CA ALA A 929 -26.10 11.43 65.69
C ALA A 929 -26.17 10.16 66.54
N THR A 930 -25.61 9.05 66.04
CA THR A 930 -25.67 7.74 66.69
C THR A 930 -24.27 7.15 66.84
N LEU A 931 -23.91 6.77 68.06
CA LEU A 931 -22.69 6.01 68.37
C LEU A 931 -23.06 4.58 68.78
N SER A 932 -22.44 3.60 68.12
CA SER A 932 -22.36 2.21 68.54
C SER A 932 -20.90 1.92 68.93
N ALA A 933 -20.68 1.41 70.14
CA ALA A 933 -19.34 1.12 70.65
C ALA A 933 -19.31 -0.25 71.35
N ALA A 934 -18.40 -1.13 70.95
CA ALA A 934 -18.20 -2.45 71.52
C ALA A 934 -16.72 -2.68 71.85
N ALA A 935 -16.45 -3.32 73.00
CA ALA A 935 -15.10 -3.66 73.44
C ALA A 935 -15.07 -4.87 74.38
N GLY A 936 -13.89 -5.44 74.58
CA GLY A 936 -13.65 -6.55 75.50
C GLY A 936 -13.20 -6.11 76.89
N THR A 937 -12.35 -5.08 76.98
CA THR A 937 -11.65 -4.69 78.23
C THR A 937 -11.91 -3.27 78.73
N GLY A 938 -12.75 -2.48 78.05
CA GLY A 938 -13.18 -1.16 78.51
C GLY A 938 -13.49 -0.19 77.37
N ILE A 939 -14.30 0.83 77.67
CA ILE A 939 -14.63 1.94 76.77
C ILE A 939 -14.41 3.25 77.54
N ASP A 940 -13.62 4.16 76.98
CA ASP A 940 -13.43 5.52 77.45
C ASP A 940 -13.53 6.47 76.25
N LEU A 941 -14.55 7.33 76.24
CA LEU A 941 -14.89 8.19 75.11
C LEU A 941 -15.42 9.56 75.54
N ASP A 942 -14.91 10.62 74.94
CA ASP A 942 -15.50 11.95 75.00
C ASP A 942 -16.38 12.16 73.75
N THR A 943 -17.64 12.53 73.92
CA THR A 943 -18.61 12.51 72.82
C THR A 943 -19.39 13.81 72.65
N THR A 944 -19.89 14.05 71.43
CA THR A 944 -20.98 14.97 71.14
C THR A 944 -21.99 14.22 70.28
N VAL A 945 -22.89 13.47 70.94
CA VAL A 945 -23.82 12.56 70.25
C VAL A 945 -25.24 12.59 70.79
N THR A 946 -26.22 12.35 69.92
CA THR A 946 -27.63 12.29 70.33
C THR A 946 -27.97 10.97 71.01
N THR A 947 -27.43 9.85 70.50
CA THR A 947 -27.72 8.51 71.02
C THR A 947 -26.46 7.66 71.12
N VAL A 948 -26.39 6.83 72.17
CA VAL A 948 -25.30 5.88 72.41
C VAL A 948 -25.85 4.48 72.65
N SER A 949 -25.20 3.49 72.05
CA SER A 949 -25.20 2.09 72.47
C SER A 949 -23.75 1.68 72.75
N ALA A 950 -23.42 1.26 73.97
CA ALA A 950 -22.06 0.92 74.37
C ALA A 950 -22.00 -0.40 75.15
N GLY A 951 -21.08 -1.31 74.80
CA GLY A 951 -21.00 -2.65 75.36
C GLY A 951 -19.58 -3.10 75.69
N VAL A 952 -19.33 -3.51 76.94
CA VAL A 952 -18.10 -4.20 77.34
C VAL A 952 -18.43 -5.66 77.70
N THR A 953 -17.88 -6.61 76.95
CA THR A 953 -18.21 -8.04 77.11
C THR A 953 -17.37 -8.75 78.17
N GLY A 954 -16.18 -8.25 78.48
CA GLY A 954 -15.25 -8.80 79.46
C GLY A 954 -15.18 -7.99 80.77
N ASN A 955 -13.96 -7.89 81.33
CA ASN A 955 -13.71 -7.07 82.51
C ASN A 955 -13.26 -5.68 82.06
N GLY A 956 -14.02 -4.64 82.39
CA GLY A 956 -13.73 -3.26 81.97
C GLY A 956 -14.86 -2.29 82.27
N GLY A 957 -14.50 -1.04 82.57
CA GLY A 957 -15.49 0.03 82.76
C GLY A 957 -15.94 0.66 81.44
N ILE A 958 -17.05 1.39 81.50
CA ILE A 958 -17.48 2.33 80.45
C ILE A 958 -17.42 3.73 81.06
N LEU A 959 -16.64 4.63 80.47
CA LEU A 959 -16.58 6.06 80.77
C LEU A 959 -17.00 6.82 79.50
N ILE A 960 -18.03 7.66 79.63
CA ILE A 960 -18.49 8.52 78.53
C ILE A 960 -18.65 9.95 79.05
N ASP A 961 -17.85 10.87 78.53
CA ASP A 961 -17.99 12.31 78.79
C ASP A 961 -18.65 13.00 77.59
N GLU A 962 -19.95 13.23 77.72
CA GLU A 962 -20.80 13.84 76.69
C GLU A 962 -20.87 15.37 76.85
N SER A 963 -20.63 16.09 75.76
CA SER A 963 -20.62 17.55 75.74
C SER A 963 -22.01 18.18 75.89
N ASP A 964 -23.07 17.52 75.41
CA ASP A 964 -24.45 17.98 75.55
C ASP A 964 -25.38 16.94 76.22
N GLY A 965 -26.60 16.74 75.72
CA GLY A 965 -27.56 15.78 76.28
C GLY A 965 -27.66 14.53 75.41
N VAL A 966 -27.63 13.35 76.03
CA VAL A 966 -27.57 12.06 75.32
C VAL A 966 -28.70 11.12 75.73
N THR A 967 -29.14 10.32 74.76
CA THR A 967 -29.98 9.13 75.01
C THR A 967 -29.12 7.87 75.02
N LEU A 968 -29.04 7.22 76.17
CA LEU A 968 -28.39 5.92 76.33
C LEU A 968 -29.41 4.82 76.00
N THR A 969 -29.28 4.22 74.83
CA THR A 969 -30.22 3.19 74.36
C THR A 969 -29.94 1.84 75.02
N SER A 970 -28.67 1.42 75.05
CA SER A 970 -28.17 0.26 75.77
C SER A 970 -26.71 0.49 76.14
N VAL A 971 -26.39 0.65 77.44
CA VAL A 971 -25.03 0.80 77.93
C VAL A 971 -24.73 -0.29 78.95
N THR A 972 -23.90 -1.26 78.60
CA THR A 972 -23.73 -2.47 79.41
C THR A 972 -22.28 -2.88 79.58
N THR A 973 -21.87 -3.26 80.79
CA THR A 973 -20.60 -3.97 81.02
C THR A 973 -20.87 -5.29 81.73
N ASN A 974 -20.17 -6.35 81.32
CA ASN A 974 -20.26 -7.64 82.00
C ASN A 974 -19.67 -7.55 83.42
N ASN A 975 -18.55 -6.83 83.60
CA ASN A 975 -17.92 -6.62 84.91
C ASN A 975 -17.06 -5.35 84.92
N GLY A 976 -17.63 -4.25 85.41
CA GLY A 976 -16.94 -2.97 85.62
C GLY A 976 -17.89 -1.83 85.98
N SER A 977 -17.35 -0.65 86.25
CA SER A 977 -18.13 0.57 86.50
C SER A 977 -18.66 1.19 85.21
N ILE A 978 -19.83 1.83 85.26
CA ILE A 978 -20.35 2.67 84.16
C ILE A 978 -20.42 4.11 84.66
N THR A 979 -19.68 5.02 84.05
CA THR A 979 -19.73 6.46 84.33
C THR A 979 -20.13 7.20 83.06
N VAL A 980 -21.18 8.02 83.14
CA VAL A 980 -21.60 8.93 82.05
C VAL A 980 -21.77 10.33 82.61
N ASN A 981 -20.97 11.28 82.13
CA ASN A 981 -21.09 12.69 82.49
C ASN A 981 -21.58 13.47 81.26
N ALA A 982 -22.75 14.12 81.35
CA ALA A 982 -23.34 14.87 80.26
C ALA A 982 -23.47 16.36 80.59
N GLY A 983 -23.18 17.22 79.61
CA GLY A 983 -23.46 18.66 79.67
C GLY A 983 -24.95 19.01 79.70
N GLY A 984 -25.83 18.07 79.33
CA GLY A 984 -27.27 18.22 79.19
C GLY A 984 -28.08 17.12 79.89
N THR A 985 -29.32 16.90 79.42
CA THR A 985 -30.21 15.86 79.98
C THR A 985 -29.76 14.47 79.53
N ILE A 986 -29.69 13.52 80.46
CA ILE A 986 -29.45 12.11 80.15
C ILE A 986 -30.79 11.38 80.08
N VAL A 987 -31.04 10.65 78.99
CA VAL A 987 -32.16 9.69 78.89
C VAL A 987 -31.60 8.28 78.90
N ALA A 988 -31.61 7.62 80.06
CA ALA A 988 -31.09 6.28 80.25
C ALA A 988 -32.20 5.23 80.05
N THR A 989 -32.21 4.58 78.89
CA THR A 989 -33.19 3.53 78.55
C THR A 989 -32.82 2.20 79.20
N TYR A 990 -31.58 1.73 78.97
CA TYR A 990 -31.05 0.55 79.62
C TYR A 990 -29.57 0.75 79.94
N VAL A 991 -29.21 0.73 81.22
CA VAL A 991 -27.82 0.82 81.69
C VAL A 991 -27.57 -0.32 82.68
N ALA A 992 -26.59 -1.19 82.43
CA ALA A 992 -26.38 -2.36 83.28
C ALA A 992 -24.91 -2.75 83.47
N SER A 993 -24.47 -2.86 84.73
CA SER A 993 -23.30 -3.67 85.09
C SER A 993 -23.79 -5.02 85.60
N LEU A 994 -23.34 -6.13 84.99
CA LEU A 994 -24.03 -7.43 85.12
C LEU A 994 -23.51 -8.32 86.26
N THR A 995 -22.39 -7.98 86.89
CA THR A 995 -21.88 -8.67 88.08
C THR A 995 -22.02 -7.81 89.32
N ASP A 996 -22.40 -8.43 90.43
CA ASP A 996 -22.49 -7.78 91.76
C ASP A 996 -21.09 -7.75 92.41
N ALA A 997 -20.35 -6.66 92.18
CA ALA A 997 -19.04 -6.41 92.78
C ALA A 997 -18.92 -4.95 93.23
N ASP A 998 -18.20 -4.71 94.32
CA ASP A 998 -18.00 -3.36 94.90
C ASP A 998 -17.40 -2.33 93.92
N ALA A 999 -16.78 -2.78 92.82
CA ALA A 999 -16.17 -1.93 91.79
C ALA A 999 -17.12 -1.58 90.62
N ASN A 1000 -18.37 -2.06 90.64
CA ASN A 1000 -19.30 -2.00 89.50
C ASN A 1000 -20.32 -0.86 89.61
N ASP A 1001 -19.87 0.27 90.14
CA ASP A 1001 -20.71 1.46 90.32
C ASP A 1001 -21.27 1.99 88.99
N ILE A 1002 -22.54 2.41 89.01
CA ILE A 1002 -23.16 3.18 87.92
C ILE A 1002 -23.32 4.63 88.36
N SER A 1003 -22.57 5.55 87.72
CA SER A 1003 -22.60 6.99 87.97
C SER A 1003 -23.09 7.73 86.74
N LEU A 1004 -24.22 8.43 86.85
CA LEU A 1004 -24.76 9.29 85.80
C LEU A 1004 -24.80 10.73 86.32
N THR A 1005 -24.16 11.66 85.60
CA THR A 1005 -24.07 13.07 85.99
C THR A 1005 -24.62 13.96 84.87
N ALA A 1006 -25.64 14.76 85.16
CA ALA A 1006 -26.16 15.79 84.25
C ALA A 1006 -25.86 17.19 84.80
N SER A 1007 -25.07 18.00 84.09
CA SER A 1007 -24.47 19.23 84.63
C SER A 1007 -25.05 20.56 84.09
N GLY A 1008 -25.86 20.52 83.03
CA GLY A 1008 -26.47 21.71 82.40
C GLY A 1008 -27.59 22.36 83.20
N ALA A 1009 -27.83 23.66 82.96
CA ALA A 1009 -28.95 24.39 83.58
C ALA A 1009 -30.30 23.79 83.13
N ALA A 1010 -31.12 23.34 84.10
CA ALA A 1010 -32.36 22.61 83.88
C ALA A 1010 -32.22 21.22 83.20
N SER A 1011 -31.04 20.60 83.31
CA SER A 1011 -30.84 19.19 82.94
C SER A 1011 -31.50 18.23 83.94
N ASN A 1012 -31.84 17.02 83.48
CA ASN A 1012 -32.36 15.93 84.31
C ASN A 1012 -31.72 14.59 83.91
N ILE A 1013 -31.91 13.56 84.75
CA ILE A 1013 -31.60 12.18 84.42
C ILE A 1013 -32.92 11.41 84.38
N ASN A 1014 -33.36 11.05 83.18
CA ASN A 1014 -34.59 10.30 82.94
C ASN A 1014 -34.24 8.83 82.79
N VAL A 1015 -34.66 8.00 83.75
CA VAL A 1015 -34.27 6.58 83.81
C VAL A 1015 -35.47 5.68 83.51
N THR A 1016 -35.25 4.68 82.65
CA THR A 1016 -36.17 3.55 82.45
C THR A 1016 -35.69 2.31 83.19
N THR A 1017 -34.44 1.88 82.98
CA THR A 1017 -33.85 0.72 83.68
C THR A 1017 -32.36 0.95 83.96
N ILE A 1018 -31.98 0.78 85.23
CA ILE A 1018 -30.60 0.70 85.69
C ILE A 1018 -30.44 -0.60 86.49
N ASN A 1019 -29.39 -1.37 86.22
CA ASN A 1019 -29.05 -2.59 86.95
C ASN A 1019 -27.56 -2.58 87.33
N ALA A 1020 -27.21 -2.66 88.61
CA ALA A 1020 -25.84 -2.54 89.10
C ALA A 1020 -25.39 -3.81 89.84
N GLY A 1021 -25.51 -4.98 89.18
CA GLY A 1021 -25.26 -6.30 89.76
C GLY A 1021 -26.52 -6.96 90.32
#